data_AF-A0A2B8AX80-F1
#
_entry.id   AF-A0A2B8AX80-F1
#
_cell.length_a   1.000
_cell.length_b   1.000
_cell.length_c   1.000
_cell.angle_alpha   90.00
_cell.angle_beta   90.00
_cell.angle_gamma   90.00
#
_symmetry.space_group_name_H-M   'P 1'
#
loop_
_entity.id
_entity.type
_entity.pdbx_description
1 polymer ?
#
loop_
_entity_poly.entity_id
_entity_poly.type
_entity_poly.pdbx_seq_one_letter_code
_entity_poly.pdbx_strand_id
1 'polypeptide(L)'
;MDTAFDSKQPGTAPARTPARAPDRGGSAPHGLLAVQRTAGNAATVEMLRRAGHRHPLATVSSLPVQRMYNPGHGGHGGGGAGFPPQGFVKEESPDEYLTPEETMARVASLVDNPPMENYGARRQGRAHGEFWMRFPRDKSNEAAEETLTETSALLFDSMKGAQEKAREDEPDKTAEDANNREVQGMLINDRLVFATNYNSSVDTLVERGRKKNKGGQPTFQELLSIRQSDEGATRGLRGHEAENQREKLASFRRKNAAIVAGERGEGEQGRGEDATALALRARLGEPVIVVNIEDEKLREYLTSRKYEGRVFLLRFAALDPRAKKTGKNKGQPTAEGSVHAEQKLLLALQYANIVPHQDVKGPMSIMGKYRPCMGCAAALMYYKRRLEFTNLSFDENYGHYFQGAVNSLYDHQRHIMDKHYLEYIRQMVMDDITNTPAMMNEAAPQEAVHRRGGPALRVPGRYASRQADVTPPTSDAEFDDEGHYHRTTRPLKDTWTVETAHVGIGQGSQTHNVPRRKHEQLSEAQAAELKALWNGRKGMPPTNESRQRAIELAYGYKNSERMTLKYLGGIIELDANRLGGYLTRYENEGHWKHTPSRSGKVENQPKSHKKGDPAKQFTKGGKLDGEGKKTLKALIRSLTGHPWCDAWQRIHDNELPQELNPSQMPDELLMKLAELRRQKVDVPSMSKYMHTGEKGDNLRKAITRKGEPLLEKQLAAAAQVKTEPEDVEMGGTASYPTASTSYAESSTSYAEPSGSYAEPSGSYAAPSGSSAPGYPQGRTADYGYGSGGGADYGYGYDAGEGSSSSAYPPAPAEVPGFTLHIDPGTNQPYYIDEDTGGRYIRVHGRMTRIRFSDDVEMEDA
;
A
#
# COMPACT_ATOMS: atom_id res chain seq x y z
N MET A 1 -26.01 -67.47 10.40
CA MET A 1 -26.93 -66.34 10.18
C MET A 1 -26.24 -65.32 9.29
N ASP A 2 -25.80 -65.65 8.06
CA ASP A 2 -26.48 -66.29 6.89
C ASP A 2 -26.84 -65.18 5.89
N THR A 3 -26.54 -65.22 4.58
CA THR A 3 -25.82 -66.15 3.68
C THR A 3 -25.35 -65.30 2.47
N ALA A 4 -24.11 -65.37 1.98
CA ALA A 4 -23.46 -66.38 1.12
C ALA A 4 -23.93 -66.42 -0.36
N PHE A 5 -22.99 -66.16 -1.29
CA PHE A 5 -22.80 -66.66 -2.68
C PHE A 5 -21.74 -65.75 -3.34
N ASP A 6 -20.45 -66.07 -3.51
CA ASP A 6 -19.73 -67.24 -4.06
C ASP A 6 -19.74 -67.35 -5.60
N SER A 7 -18.58 -67.12 -6.25
CA SER A 7 -17.95 -68.13 -7.13
C SER A 7 -16.65 -67.68 -7.86
N LYS A 8 -15.63 -68.56 -7.77
CA LYS A 8 -14.65 -68.97 -8.81
C LYS A 8 -13.42 -68.10 -9.19
N GLN A 9 -12.27 -68.58 -8.69
CA GLN A 9 -10.91 -68.67 -9.26
C GLN A 9 -10.81 -69.31 -10.67
N PRO A 10 -9.62 -69.57 -11.29
CA PRO A 10 -8.23 -69.04 -11.13
C PRO A 10 -7.55 -68.66 -12.48
N GLY A 11 -6.27 -68.24 -12.48
CA GLY A 11 -5.44 -68.23 -13.70
C GLY A 11 -3.96 -67.83 -13.51
N THR A 12 -3.03 -68.78 -13.66
CA THR A 12 -1.57 -68.58 -13.55
C THR A 12 -0.86 -68.46 -14.91
N ALA A 13 0.13 -67.55 -15.01
CA ALA A 13 1.41 -67.58 -15.77
C ALA A 13 1.52 -68.30 -17.16
N PRO A 14 2.29 -67.75 -18.13
CA PRO A 14 3.75 -67.97 -18.11
C PRO A 14 4.62 -66.84 -18.75
N ALA A 15 5.95 -66.99 -18.64
CA ALA A 15 6.96 -66.14 -19.26
C ALA A 15 7.64 -66.80 -20.48
N ARG A 16 8.18 -66.01 -21.44
CA ARG A 16 9.38 -66.32 -22.26
C ARG A 16 9.78 -65.18 -23.24
N THR A 17 11.10 -64.96 -23.34
CA THR A 17 11.89 -64.19 -24.34
C THR A 17 12.29 -65.09 -25.55
N PRO A 18 13.16 -64.70 -26.53
CA PRO A 18 13.36 -63.43 -27.28
C PRO A 18 13.57 -63.62 -28.83
N ALA A 19 13.57 -62.53 -29.63
CA ALA A 19 14.26 -62.39 -30.95
C ALA A 19 14.31 -60.89 -31.33
N ARG A 20 15.42 -60.20 -31.68
CA ARG A 20 16.58 -60.38 -32.60
C ARG A 20 16.33 -59.79 -34.01
N ALA A 21 17.19 -58.83 -34.39
CA ALA A 21 17.13 -58.01 -35.62
C ALA A 21 17.77 -58.69 -36.85
N PRO A 22 17.85 -57.96 -37.98
CA PRO A 22 19.15 -57.85 -38.67
C PRO A 22 19.59 -56.42 -39.03
N ASP A 23 20.92 -56.26 -39.10
CA ASP A 23 21.70 -55.05 -39.42
C ASP A 23 21.80 -54.69 -40.92
N ARG A 24 22.35 -53.48 -41.16
CA ARG A 24 23.42 -53.08 -42.13
C ARG A 24 23.04 -51.86 -42.99
N GLY A 25 23.90 -50.84 -43.15
CA GLY A 25 25.19 -50.58 -42.49
C GLY A 25 26.06 -49.52 -43.20
N GLY A 26 27.09 -49.03 -42.50
CA GLY A 26 28.21 -48.24 -43.06
C GLY A 26 27.99 -46.72 -43.17
N SER A 27 28.98 -45.85 -42.90
CA SER A 27 30.36 -46.08 -42.41
C SER A 27 31.00 -44.81 -41.84
N ALA A 28 31.64 -44.92 -40.67
CA ALA A 28 32.73 -44.02 -40.23
C ALA A 28 34.07 -44.50 -40.86
N PRO A 29 35.27 -43.87 -40.66
CA PRO A 29 35.93 -43.65 -39.36
C PRO A 29 36.65 -42.25 -39.31
N HIS A 30 37.57 -41.84 -38.42
CA HIS A 30 38.12 -42.21 -37.09
C HIS A 30 38.22 -40.87 -36.31
N GLY A 31 38.59 -40.71 -35.02
CA GLY A 31 39.00 -41.55 -33.88
C GLY A 31 39.39 -40.54 -32.74
N LEU A 32 39.88 -40.88 -31.55
CA LEU A 32 39.97 -42.11 -30.75
C LEU A 32 40.44 -41.67 -29.32
N LEU A 33 40.11 -42.43 -28.26
CA LEU A 33 40.64 -42.33 -26.87
C LEU A 33 40.20 -41.11 -26.01
N ALA A 34 40.03 -41.21 -24.68
CA ALA A 34 39.89 -42.39 -23.82
C ALA A 34 39.17 -42.11 -22.48
N VAL A 35 38.66 -43.19 -21.91
CA VAL A 35 38.01 -43.37 -20.60
C VAL A 35 38.90 -43.02 -19.41
N GLN A 36 38.37 -42.28 -18.42
CA GLN A 36 38.63 -42.54 -16.98
C GLN A 36 37.47 -42.05 -16.09
N ARG A 37 37.25 -42.73 -14.95
CA ARG A 37 36.10 -42.56 -14.05
C ARG A 37 36.46 -41.81 -12.76
N THR A 38 35.57 -40.91 -12.34
CA THR A 38 35.19 -40.57 -10.95
C THR A 38 36.20 -40.82 -9.81
N ALA A 39 36.81 -39.76 -9.25
CA ALA A 39 37.49 -39.81 -7.95
C ALA A 39 37.59 -38.48 -7.15
N GLY A 40 36.90 -37.40 -7.54
CA GLY A 40 37.13 -36.06 -6.95
C GLY A 40 36.48 -35.77 -5.59
N ASN A 41 35.14 -35.79 -5.51
CA ASN A 41 34.42 -35.08 -4.44
C ASN A 41 33.95 -35.95 -3.26
N ALA A 42 34.26 -37.25 -3.24
CA ALA A 42 33.90 -38.14 -2.12
C ALA A 42 34.93 -38.14 -0.97
N ALA A 43 36.20 -37.82 -1.27
CA ALA A 43 37.27 -37.83 -0.26
C ALA A 43 37.18 -36.65 0.72
N THR A 44 36.83 -35.45 0.23
CA THR A 44 36.73 -34.22 1.03
C THR A 44 35.63 -34.29 2.10
N VAL A 45 34.53 -35.00 1.82
CA VAL A 45 33.39 -35.15 2.74
C VAL A 45 33.68 -36.19 3.85
N GLU A 46 34.48 -37.22 3.56
CA GLU A 46 34.87 -38.23 4.55
C GLU A 46 36.01 -37.74 5.47
N MET A 47 36.92 -36.89 4.97
CA MET A 47 37.93 -36.23 5.83
C MET A 47 37.30 -35.29 6.87
N LEU A 48 36.26 -34.53 6.50
CA LEU A 48 35.54 -33.66 7.43
C LEU A 48 34.69 -34.43 8.47
N ARG A 49 34.32 -35.69 8.19
CA ARG A 49 33.52 -36.52 9.11
C ARG A 49 34.34 -37.25 10.18
N ARG A 50 35.66 -37.37 10.02
CA ARG A 50 36.53 -38.08 11.00
C ARG A 50 37.18 -37.19 12.05
N ALA A 51 37.09 -35.87 11.94
CA ALA A 51 37.61 -34.91 12.92
C ALA A 51 36.62 -34.63 14.08
N GLY A 52 36.12 -35.70 14.71
CA GLY A 52 35.18 -35.62 15.83
C GLY A 52 35.83 -35.36 17.19
N HIS A 53 35.45 -34.24 17.83
CA HIS A 53 35.58 -33.94 19.26
C HIS A 53 36.99 -33.76 19.87
N ARG A 54 37.27 -32.50 20.27
CA ARG A 54 37.61 -32.13 21.67
C ARG A 54 37.56 -30.60 21.87
N HIS A 55 36.72 -30.14 22.80
CA HIS A 55 36.97 -28.90 23.56
C HIS A 55 38.24 -29.12 24.43
N PRO A 56 39.01 -28.09 24.83
CA PRO A 56 38.45 -26.92 25.53
C PRO A 56 39.16 -25.54 25.34
N LEU A 57 38.59 -24.53 26.00
CA LEU A 57 39.18 -23.24 26.45
C LEU A 57 39.56 -22.14 25.42
N ALA A 58 38.72 -21.10 25.44
CA ALA A 58 39.04 -19.66 25.46
C ALA A 58 40.44 -19.17 25.01
N THR A 59 40.46 -18.33 23.96
CA THR A 59 41.14 -17.02 24.03
C THR A 59 40.47 -16.01 23.11
N VAL A 60 40.13 -14.83 23.64
CA VAL A 60 39.62 -13.70 22.86
C VAL A 60 40.81 -12.92 22.32
N SER A 61 40.92 -12.77 20.99
CA SER A 61 41.89 -11.85 20.37
C SER A 61 41.20 -10.56 19.96
N SER A 62 41.20 -9.60 20.88
CA SER A 62 40.80 -8.21 20.64
C SER A 62 41.80 -7.48 19.74
N LEU A 63 41.33 -6.81 18.69
CA LEU A 63 42.14 -5.83 17.97
C LEU A 63 42.27 -4.53 18.79
N PRO A 64 43.41 -3.82 18.71
CA PRO A 64 43.82 -2.89 19.77
C PRO A 64 43.17 -1.49 19.68
N VAL A 65 42.57 -1.05 20.78
CA VAL A 65 42.26 0.36 21.02
C VAL A 65 43.54 1.08 21.46
N GLN A 66 44.01 2.04 20.66
CA GLN A 66 45.10 2.93 21.06
C GLN A 66 44.64 3.85 22.19
N ARG A 67 45.25 3.70 23.38
CA ARG A 67 45.19 4.70 24.44
C ARG A 67 46.08 5.88 24.06
N MET A 68 45.58 7.10 24.18
CA MET A 68 46.44 8.29 24.31
C MET A 68 46.48 8.79 25.76
N TYR A 69 47.68 9.28 26.12
CA TYR A 69 48.05 9.68 27.47
C TYR A 69 47.57 11.09 27.82
N ASN A 70 47.31 11.30 29.10
CA ASN A 70 47.19 12.63 29.71
C ASN A 70 48.60 13.14 30.10
N PRO A 71 48.92 14.42 29.89
CA PRO A 71 49.59 15.17 30.96
C PRO A 71 49.00 16.57 31.15
N GLY A 72 49.09 17.12 32.37
CA GLY A 72 48.43 18.38 32.75
C GLY A 72 49.37 19.56 33.05
N HIS A 73 48.74 20.74 33.20
CA HIS A 73 49.19 22.01 33.81
C HIS A 73 50.34 22.83 33.17
N GLY A 74 50.08 24.14 32.94
CA GLY A 74 51.13 25.16 32.80
C GLY A 74 50.75 26.52 32.18
N GLY A 75 50.19 27.43 32.98
CA GLY A 75 50.43 28.90 33.00
C GLY A 75 50.55 29.81 31.74
N HIS A 76 49.69 30.84 31.73
CA HIS A 76 49.91 32.25 31.27
C HIS A 76 50.27 32.62 29.80
N GLY A 77 49.31 33.30 29.14
CA GLY A 77 49.41 34.76 28.91
C GLY A 77 49.93 35.31 27.56
N GLY A 78 49.20 36.27 26.99
CA GLY A 78 49.72 37.25 26.00
C GLY A 78 48.98 37.30 24.66
N GLY A 79 48.26 38.39 24.39
CA GLY A 79 47.39 38.58 23.21
C GLY A 79 48.08 38.94 21.89
N GLY A 80 47.29 39.03 20.81
CA GLY A 80 47.79 39.51 19.51
C GLY A 80 46.89 39.18 18.30
N ALA A 81 46.04 40.14 17.91
CA ALA A 81 45.52 40.40 16.55
C ALA A 81 45.32 39.25 15.52
N GLY A 82 44.06 38.80 15.38
CA GLY A 82 43.26 39.16 14.20
C GLY A 82 43.50 38.49 12.83
N PHE A 83 42.75 37.42 12.56
CA PHE A 83 42.21 37.09 11.22
C PHE A 83 40.79 36.54 11.38
N PRO A 84 39.86 36.77 10.42
CA PRO A 84 38.48 36.28 10.53
C PRO A 84 38.41 34.77 10.25
N PRO A 85 37.72 33.97 11.07
CA PRO A 85 37.60 32.54 10.82
C PRO A 85 36.66 32.29 9.64
N GLN A 86 37.18 31.66 8.59
CA GLN A 86 36.34 30.86 7.69
C GLN A 86 35.63 29.80 8.53
N GLY A 87 34.36 29.52 8.20
CA GLY A 87 33.50 28.65 9.00
C GLY A 87 33.98 27.20 9.04
N PHE A 88 34.85 26.88 9.99
CA PHE A 88 35.11 25.50 10.38
C PHE A 88 33.80 24.88 10.86
N VAL A 89 33.43 23.77 10.23
CA VAL A 89 32.39 22.88 10.77
C VAL A 89 32.85 22.48 12.16
N LYS A 90 32.06 22.86 13.16
CA LYS A 90 32.31 22.54 14.56
C LYS A 90 32.34 21.02 14.69
N GLU A 91 33.49 20.43 15.02
CA GLU A 91 33.56 19.01 15.36
C GLU A 91 32.56 18.75 16.49
N GLU A 92 31.58 17.89 16.22
CA GLU A 92 30.56 17.53 17.21
C GLU A 92 31.25 16.86 18.39
N SER A 93 30.99 17.36 19.60
CA SER A 93 31.58 16.81 20.82
C SER A 93 31.20 15.34 20.98
N PRO A 94 32.13 14.46 21.38
CA PRO A 94 31.79 13.08 21.67
C PRO A 94 30.73 13.04 22.79
N ASP A 95 29.60 12.43 22.47
CA ASP A 95 28.44 12.18 23.34
C ASP A 95 27.54 13.37 23.69
N GLU A 96 27.14 14.17 22.69
CA GLU A 96 25.80 14.81 22.72
C GLU A 96 24.72 13.70 22.66
N TYR A 97 24.18 13.31 23.82
CA TYR A 97 23.05 12.38 23.94
C TYR A 97 21.77 13.03 23.41
N LEU A 98 21.41 12.73 22.16
CA LEU A 98 20.13 13.16 21.60
C LEU A 98 18.95 12.53 22.33
N THR A 99 18.06 13.38 22.81
CA THR A 99 16.76 12.95 23.36
C THR A 99 15.84 12.39 22.25
N PRO A 100 14.83 11.57 22.58
CA PRO A 100 13.80 11.15 21.62
C PRO A 100 13.08 12.33 20.93
N GLU A 101 12.88 13.41 21.67
CA GLU A 101 12.29 14.67 21.22
C GLU A 101 13.17 15.36 20.15
N GLU A 102 14.47 15.53 20.41
CA GLU A 102 15.42 16.10 19.45
C GLU A 102 15.64 15.17 18.24
N THR A 103 15.68 13.85 18.47
CA THR A 103 15.77 12.84 17.42
C THR A 103 14.56 12.93 16.48
N MET A 104 13.34 13.03 17.02
CA MET A 104 12.13 13.24 16.22
C MET A 104 12.19 14.55 15.43
N ALA A 105 12.61 15.65 16.05
CA ALA A 105 12.73 16.94 15.39
C ALA A 105 13.76 16.94 14.25
N ARG A 106 14.94 16.32 14.47
CA ARG A 106 15.99 16.14 13.46
C ARG A 106 15.54 15.18 12.34
N VAL A 107 14.77 14.13 12.64
CA VAL A 107 14.16 13.27 11.60
C VAL A 107 13.17 14.07 10.75
N ALA A 108 12.27 14.84 11.35
CA ALA A 108 11.32 15.65 10.60
C ALA A 108 12.03 16.63 9.66
N SER A 109 13.08 17.32 10.12
CA SER A 109 13.84 18.25 9.28
C SER A 109 14.62 17.57 8.14
N LEU A 110 15.03 16.31 8.29
CA LEU A 110 15.68 15.56 7.21
C LEU A 110 14.70 15.15 6.08
N VAL A 111 13.47 14.76 6.42
CA VAL A 111 12.50 14.25 5.41
C VAL A 111 11.54 15.33 4.90
N ASP A 112 11.41 16.46 5.60
CA ASP A 112 10.61 17.59 5.14
C ASP A 112 11.35 18.48 4.12
N ASN A 113 12.69 18.40 4.06
CA ASN A 113 13.54 19.05 3.06
C ASN A 113 13.83 18.14 1.84
N PRO A 114 14.28 18.68 0.69
CA PRO A 114 14.84 17.88 -0.40
C PRO A 114 15.97 16.98 0.15
N PRO A 115 16.02 15.68 -0.19
CA PRO A 115 15.60 15.08 -1.48
C PRO A 115 14.22 14.38 -1.49
N MET A 116 13.40 14.50 -0.44
CA MET A 116 12.18 13.68 -0.28
C MET A 116 10.89 14.40 -0.71
N GLU A 117 10.24 13.87 -1.74
CA GLU A 117 8.97 14.33 -2.31
C GLU A 117 7.74 13.73 -1.59
N ASN A 118 6.60 14.43 -1.65
CA ASN A 118 5.34 14.01 -1.02
C ASN A 118 4.38 13.43 -2.06
N TYR A 119 4.22 12.11 -2.08
CA TYR A 119 3.49 11.39 -3.11
C TYR A 119 1.96 11.34 -2.93
N GLY A 120 1.41 11.83 -1.80
CA GLY A 120 -0.03 11.80 -1.59
C GLY A 120 -0.51 12.13 -0.17
N ALA A 121 0.11 13.11 0.48
CA ALA A 121 -0.29 13.69 1.77
C ALA A 121 -0.67 12.66 2.84
N ARG A 122 0.34 12.07 3.49
CA ARG A 122 0.24 11.04 4.56
C ARG A 122 -0.37 9.69 4.15
N ARG A 123 -1.18 9.59 3.09
CA ARG A 123 -1.74 8.29 2.64
C ARG A 123 -0.74 7.40 1.94
N GLN A 124 0.21 7.99 1.21
CA GLN A 124 1.23 7.28 0.42
C GLN A 124 2.68 7.56 0.87
N GLY A 125 2.86 8.42 1.89
CA GLY A 125 4.17 8.72 2.46
C GLY A 125 5.00 9.74 1.68
N ARG A 126 6.24 9.94 2.13
CA ARG A 126 7.30 10.66 1.42
C ARG A 126 8.29 9.67 0.80
N ALA A 127 8.87 9.99 -0.34
CA ALA A 127 9.86 9.15 -1.02
C ALA A 127 10.75 9.99 -1.92
N HIS A 128 11.85 9.42 -2.42
CA HIS A 128 12.68 10.07 -3.42
C HIS A 128 11.91 10.28 -4.73
N GLY A 129 12.32 11.26 -5.55
CA GLY A 129 11.73 11.50 -6.89
C GLY A 129 11.95 10.36 -7.89
N GLU A 130 12.84 9.42 -7.56
CA GLU A 130 13.10 8.20 -8.29
C GLU A 130 13.04 7.01 -7.33
N PHE A 131 12.90 5.80 -7.88
CA PHE A 131 12.82 4.56 -7.14
C PHE A 131 13.71 3.51 -7.79
N TRP A 132 14.21 2.57 -6.99
CA TRP A 132 14.68 1.30 -7.52
C TRP A 132 13.49 0.39 -7.78
N MET A 133 13.13 0.19 -9.05
CA MET A 133 12.23 -0.86 -9.46
C MET A 133 12.94 -2.21 -9.35
N ARG A 134 12.34 -3.16 -8.63
CA ARG A 134 12.91 -4.45 -8.26
C ARG A 134 12.18 -5.56 -9.02
N PHE A 135 12.88 -6.23 -9.93
CA PHE A 135 12.31 -7.29 -10.75
C PHE A 135 12.28 -8.63 -10.00
N PRO A 136 11.45 -9.61 -10.45
CA PRO A 136 11.49 -10.96 -9.94
C PRO A 136 12.92 -11.50 -9.91
N ARG A 137 13.30 -12.12 -8.79
CA ARG A 137 14.65 -12.67 -8.58
C ARG A 137 14.61 -14.05 -7.94
N ASP A 138 15.68 -14.82 -8.05
CA ASP A 138 15.80 -16.04 -7.25
C ASP A 138 15.91 -15.70 -5.75
N LYS A 139 15.30 -16.55 -4.95
CA LYS A 139 15.25 -16.52 -3.49
C LYS A 139 15.59 -17.90 -2.87
N SER A 140 16.27 -18.76 -3.61
CA SER A 140 16.75 -20.08 -3.16
C SER A 140 17.49 -20.04 -1.82
N ASN A 141 18.35 -19.03 -1.63
CA ASN A 141 19.11 -18.77 -0.40
C ASN A 141 18.34 -17.95 0.67
N GLU A 142 17.05 -17.68 0.44
CA GLU A 142 16.15 -16.88 1.28
C GLU A 142 14.81 -17.63 1.46
N ALA A 143 14.86 -18.97 1.56
CA ALA A 143 13.67 -19.82 1.53
C ALA A 143 12.74 -19.55 2.72
N ALA A 144 13.30 -19.36 3.92
CA ALA A 144 12.57 -19.01 5.13
C ALA A 144 11.86 -17.65 5.00
N GLU A 145 12.53 -16.66 4.41
CA GLU A 145 12.01 -15.32 4.13
C GLU A 145 10.94 -15.33 3.02
N GLU A 146 11.13 -16.15 1.97
CA GLU A 146 10.15 -16.40 0.91
C GLU A 146 8.86 -16.98 1.53
N THR A 147 8.97 -18.06 2.32
CA THR A 147 7.82 -18.65 3.03
C THR A 147 7.13 -17.65 3.94
N LEU A 148 7.89 -16.88 4.74
CA LEU A 148 7.31 -15.97 5.72
C LEU A 148 6.52 -14.83 5.03
N THR A 149 7.09 -14.26 3.98
CA THR A 149 6.40 -13.33 3.05
C THR A 149 5.11 -13.93 2.50
N GLU A 150 5.19 -15.14 1.94
CA GLU A 150 4.07 -15.83 1.28
C GLU A 150 2.93 -16.07 2.27
N THR A 151 3.26 -16.61 3.43
CA THR A 151 2.31 -16.92 4.50
C THR A 151 1.70 -15.65 5.12
N SER A 152 2.48 -14.56 5.32
CA SER A 152 1.91 -13.27 5.73
C SER A 152 0.98 -12.65 4.69
N ALA A 153 1.25 -12.82 3.39
CA ALA A 153 0.37 -12.36 2.33
C ALA A 153 -0.94 -13.15 2.26
N LEU A 154 -0.91 -14.46 2.52
CA LEU A 154 -2.12 -15.27 2.70
C LEU A 154 -2.89 -14.89 3.97
N LEU A 155 -2.20 -14.64 5.08
CA LEU A 155 -2.85 -14.20 6.32
C LEU A 155 -3.51 -12.82 6.16
N PHE A 156 -2.92 -11.90 5.38
CA PHE A 156 -3.55 -10.64 4.99
C PHE A 156 -4.82 -10.87 4.17
N ASP A 157 -4.79 -11.74 3.15
CA ASP A 157 -5.95 -12.14 2.36
C ASP A 157 -7.06 -12.70 3.26
N SER A 158 -6.71 -13.53 4.25
CA SER A 158 -7.66 -14.08 5.22
C SER A 158 -8.27 -13.04 6.15
N MET A 159 -7.49 -12.06 6.62
CA MET A 159 -8.04 -10.94 7.39
C MET A 159 -9.01 -10.10 6.56
N LYS A 160 -8.72 -9.89 5.27
CA LYS A 160 -9.64 -9.17 4.37
C LYS A 160 -10.91 -9.97 4.05
N GLY A 161 -10.81 -11.29 3.86
CA GLY A 161 -11.97 -12.17 3.74
C GLY A 161 -12.81 -12.26 5.02
N ALA A 162 -12.17 -12.20 6.20
CA ALA A 162 -12.87 -12.14 7.48
C ALA A 162 -13.64 -10.81 7.66
N GLN A 163 -13.02 -9.68 7.28
CA GLN A 163 -13.67 -8.36 7.26
C GLN A 163 -14.81 -8.28 6.23
N GLU A 164 -14.64 -8.89 5.06
CA GLU A 164 -15.67 -8.95 4.01
C GLU A 164 -16.93 -9.67 4.49
N LYS A 165 -16.76 -10.88 5.03
CA LYS A 165 -17.86 -11.67 5.61
C LYS A 165 -18.48 -11.01 6.85
N ALA A 166 -17.71 -10.19 7.58
CA ALA A 166 -18.26 -9.41 8.68
C ALA A 166 -19.20 -8.29 8.20
N ARG A 167 -18.91 -7.65 7.06
CA ARG A 167 -19.79 -6.65 6.44
C ARG A 167 -21.03 -7.28 5.78
N GLU A 168 -20.90 -8.51 5.27
CA GLU A 168 -22.02 -9.27 4.69
C GLU A 168 -23.05 -9.69 5.75
N ASP A 169 -22.58 -10.18 6.91
CA ASP A 169 -23.46 -10.60 8.02
C ASP A 169 -24.11 -9.43 8.77
N GLU A 170 -23.41 -8.30 8.90
CA GLU A 170 -23.85 -7.15 9.70
C GLU A 170 -23.79 -5.82 8.92
N PRO A 171 -24.56 -5.65 7.83
CA PRO A 171 -24.45 -4.49 6.93
C PRO A 171 -24.83 -3.15 7.58
N ASP A 172 -25.75 -3.16 8.57
CA ASP A 172 -26.21 -1.96 9.28
C ASP A 172 -25.25 -1.49 10.38
N LYS A 173 -24.36 -2.38 10.84
CA LYS A 173 -23.23 -1.96 11.65
C LYS A 173 -22.16 -1.48 10.68
N THR A 174 -21.57 -0.33 10.96
CA THR A 174 -20.22 -0.05 10.48
C THR A 174 -19.29 -1.02 11.19
N ALA A 175 -19.17 -2.26 10.69
CA ALA A 175 -18.09 -3.17 11.04
C ALA A 175 -16.82 -2.33 10.93
N GLU A 176 -16.11 -2.14 12.06
CA GLU A 176 -15.02 -1.17 12.14
C GLU A 176 -14.05 -1.48 11.01
N ASP A 177 -14.03 -0.60 9.99
CA ASP A 177 -13.36 -0.85 8.72
C ASP A 177 -11.88 -0.55 8.93
N ALA A 178 -11.30 -1.34 9.84
CA ALA A 178 -9.92 -1.36 10.22
C ALA A 178 -9.16 -1.51 8.92
N ASN A 179 -8.57 -0.40 8.51
CA ASN A 179 -7.93 -0.21 7.22
C ASN A 179 -6.57 -0.90 7.29
N ASN A 180 -6.59 -2.19 7.65
CA ASN A 180 -5.46 -3.04 7.94
C ASN A 180 -4.65 -3.11 6.66
N ARG A 181 -3.51 -2.42 6.68
CA ARG A 181 -2.68 -2.20 5.50
C ARG A 181 -1.58 -3.22 5.40
N GLU A 182 -1.35 -4.01 6.43
CA GLU A 182 -0.12 -4.75 6.60
C GLU A 182 -0.29 -5.97 7.51
N VAL A 183 0.42 -7.04 7.15
CA VAL A 183 0.69 -8.19 8.00
C VAL A 183 2.17 -8.50 7.85
N GLN A 184 2.87 -8.60 8.98
CA GLN A 184 4.27 -9.00 9.09
C GLN A 184 4.33 -10.25 9.97
N GLY A 185 5.20 -11.18 9.62
CA GLY A 185 5.54 -12.35 10.42
C GLY A 185 6.95 -12.24 10.96
N MET A 186 7.22 -12.92 12.07
CA MET A 186 8.53 -13.14 12.64
C MET A 186 8.76 -14.63 12.84
N LEU A 187 9.85 -15.16 12.28
CA LEU A 187 10.44 -16.43 12.71
C LEU A 187 11.38 -16.13 13.89
N ILE A 188 11.19 -16.82 15.01
CA ILE A 188 12.09 -16.79 16.16
C ILE A 188 12.04 -18.14 16.88
N ASN A 189 13.19 -18.79 17.09
CA ASN A 189 13.26 -20.09 17.77
C ASN A 189 12.23 -21.10 17.19
N ASP A 190 12.15 -21.29 15.88
CA ASP A 190 11.17 -22.23 15.27
C ASP A 190 9.69 -21.93 15.60
N ARG A 191 9.34 -20.69 15.93
CA ARG A 191 7.96 -20.19 16.15
C ARG A 191 7.62 -19.13 15.12
N LEU A 192 6.34 -19.05 14.77
CA LEU A 192 5.82 -18.03 13.86
C LEU A 192 4.95 -17.04 14.63
N VAL A 193 5.34 -15.77 14.63
CA VAL A 193 4.65 -14.70 15.36
C VAL A 193 4.18 -13.67 14.35
N PHE A 194 2.87 -13.52 14.17
CA PHE A 194 2.30 -12.57 13.22
C PHE A 194 1.71 -11.34 13.90
N ALA A 195 1.91 -10.18 13.27
CA ALA A 195 1.39 -8.90 13.69
C ALA A 195 0.68 -8.18 12.54
N THR A 196 -0.21 -7.26 12.91
CA THR A 196 -1.09 -6.45 12.04
C THR A 196 -1.02 -4.99 12.47
N ASN A 197 -1.53 -4.06 11.66
CA ASN A 197 -1.66 -2.68 12.15
C ASN A 197 -2.71 -2.57 13.28
N TYR A 198 -3.83 -3.28 13.16
CA TYR A 198 -5.00 -3.18 14.03
C TYR A 198 -5.32 -4.49 14.75
N ASN A 199 -5.62 -4.42 16.05
CA ASN A 199 -6.00 -5.58 16.87
C ASN A 199 -7.35 -6.15 16.42
N SER A 200 -8.29 -5.28 16.05
CA SER A 200 -9.60 -5.62 15.49
C SER A 200 -9.53 -6.59 14.32
N SER A 201 -8.44 -6.59 13.55
CA SER A 201 -8.24 -7.48 12.41
C SER A 201 -7.80 -8.90 12.82
N VAL A 202 -7.06 -9.02 13.92
CA VAL A 202 -6.79 -10.32 14.59
C VAL A 202 -8.09 -10.83 15.21
N ASP A 203 -8.79 -9.97 15.96
CA ASP A 203 -10.02 -10.33 16.66
C ASP A 203 -11.11 -10.79 15.68
N THR A 204 -11.33 -10.05 14.58
CA THR A 204 -12.28 -10.41 13.50
C THR A 204 -11.92 -11.74 12.84
N LEU A 205 -10.65 -11.96 12.51
CA LEU A 205 -10.20 -13.21 11.89
C LEU A 205 -10.42 -14.41 12.83
N VAL A 206 -10.07 -14.27 14.10
CA VAL A 206 -10.18 -15.34 15.10
C VAL A 206 -11.63 -15.62 15.45
N GLU A 207 -12.49 -14.60 15.57
CA GLU A 207 -13.94 -14.78 15.76
C GLU A 207 -14.56 -15.53 14.57
N ARG A 208 -14.17 -15.18 13.33
CA ARG A 208 -14.62 -15.88 12.12
C ARG A 208 -14.12 -17.32 12.08
N GLY A 209 -12.88 -17.58 12.50
CA GLY A 209 -12.33 -18.92 12.70
C GLY A 209 -13.14 -19.73 13.72
N ARG A 210 -13.43 -19.17 14.90
CA ARG A 210 -14.27 -19.80 15.94
C ARG A 210 -15.67 -20.11 15.44
N LYS A 211 -16.32 -19.19 14.70
CA LYS A 211 -17.65 -19.44 14.09
C LYS A 211 -17.60 -20.63 13.12
N LYS A 212 -16.54 -20.74 12.30
CA LYS A 212 -16.33 -21.89 11.39
C LYS A 212 -16.06 -23.20 12.16
N ASN A 213 -15.29 -23.14 13.24
CA ASN A 213 -14.94 -24.30 14.09
C ASN A 213 -15.91 -24.49 15.28
N LYS A 214 -17.20 -24.16 15.11
CA LYS A 214 -18.29 -24.42 16.09
C LYS A 214 -17.99 -23.95 17.53
N GLY A 215 -17.23 -22.87 17.71
CA GLY A 215 -16.81 -22.29 18.99
C GLY A 215 -15.41 -22.71 19.47
N GLY A 216 -14.77 -23.71 18.85
CA GLY A 216 -13.39 -24.11 19.12
C GLY A 216 -12.37 -23.05 18.71
N GLN A 217 -11.18 -23.06 19.33
CA GLN A 217 -10.09 -22.17 18.91
C GLN A 217 -9.54 -22.61 17.55
N PRO A 218 -9.46 -21.72 16.56
CA PRO A 218 -9.09 -22.11 15.21
C PRO A 218 -7.62 -22.47 15.08
N THR A 219 -7.31 -23.43 14.21
CA THR A 219 -5.93 -23.70 13.78
C THR A 219 -5.47 -22.67 12.76
N PHE A 220 -4.15 -22.59 12.51
CA PHE A 220 -3.64 -21.63 11.53
C PHE A 220 -4.13 -21.94 10.10
N GLN A 221 -4.23 -23.22 9.75
CA GLN A 221 -4.77 -23.67 8.46
C GLN A 221 -6.25 -23.29 8.29
N GLU A 222 -7.05 -23.39 9.37
CA GLU A 222 -8.44 -22.93 9.36
C GLU A 222 -8.55 -21.43 9.12
N LEU A 223 -7.68 -20.62 9.69
CA LEU A 223 -7.64 -19.18 9.44
C LEU A 223 -7.26 -18.87 7.98
N LEU A 224 -6.21 -19.51 7.44
CA LEU A 224 -5.82 -19.36 6.03
C LEU A 224 -6.89 -19.85 5.02
N SER A 225 -7.83 -20.68 5.47
CA SER A 225 -8.97 -21.13 4.65
C SER A 225 -10.08 -20.08 4.50
N ILE A 226 -10.08 -19.04 5.34
CA ILE A 226 -10.91 -17.85 5.12
C ILE A 226 -10.20 -17.05 4.03
N ARG A 227 -10.82 -16.87 2.87
CA ARG A 227 -10.24 -16.13 1.73
C ARG A 227 -11.07 -14.89 1.42
N GLN A 228 -10.44 -13.85 0.89
CA GLN A 228 -11.15 -12.72 0.31
C GLN A 228 -11.83 -13.13 -1.01
N SER A 229 -12.92 -12.45 -1.38
CA SER A 229 -13.51 -12.56 -2.72
C SER A 229 -12.54 -12.01 -3.79
N ASP A 230 -12.70 -12.47 -5.03
CA ASP A 230 -11.92 -11.96 -6.16
C ASP A 230 -12.28 -10.49 -6.47
N GLU A 231 -13.54 -10.10 -6.32
CA GLU A 231 -13.98 -8.70 -6.44
C GLU A 231 -13.39 -7.82 -5.33
N GLY A 232 -13.26 -8.36 -4.11
CA GLY A 232 -12.65 -7.72 -2.96
C GLY A 232 -11.14 -7.53 -3.13
N ALA A 233 -10.43 -8.59 -3.50
CA ALA A 233 -8.97 -8.60 -3.67
C ALA A 233 -8.50 -7.73 -4.84
N THR A 234 -9.32 -7.57 -5.88
CA THR A 234 -8.99 -6.79 -7.09
C THR A 234 -9.62 -5.39 -7.13
N ARG A 235 -10.31 -4.98 -6.06
CA ARG A 235 -11.04 -3.70 -5.97
C ARG A 235 -10.12 -2.49 -6.18
N GLY A 236 -10.39 -1.70 -7.21
CA GLY A 236 -9.64 -0.48 -7.53
C GLY A 236 -8.30 -0.69 -8.25
N LEU A 237 -7.94 -1.93 -8.55
CA LEU A 237 -6.79 -2.28 -9.38
C LEU A 237 -7.13 -2.20 -10.88
N ARG A 238 -6.14 -1.93 -11.72
CA ARG A 238 -6.22 -2.09 -13.18
C ARG A 238 -6.29 -3.56 -13.59
N GLY A 239 -6.56 -3.84 -14.87
CA GLY A 239 -6.63 -5.20 -15.41
C GLY A 239 -5.41 -6.07 -15.09
N HIS A 240 -4.23 -5.63 -15.53
CA HIS A 240 -2.96 -6.31 -15.27
C HIS A 240 -2.57 -6.34 -13.77
N GLU A 241 -2.90 -5.30 -12.99
CA GLU A 241 -2.65 -5.27 -11.54
C GLU A 241 -3.50 -6.34 -10.82
N ALA A 242 -4.77 -6.49 -11.24
CA ALA A 242 -5.70 -7.48 -10.72
C ALA A 242 -5.31 -8.92 -11.10
N GLU A 243 -4.86 -9.14 -12.33
CA GLU A 243 -4.35 -10.43 -12.79
C GLU A 243 -3.09 -10.86 -12.00
N ASN A 244 -2.10 -9.96 -11.92
CA ASN A 244 -0.89 -10.15 -11.10
C ASN A 244 -1.23 -10.47 -9.64
N GLN A 245 -2.22 -9.79 -9.04
CA GLN A 245 -2.68 -10.07 -7.68
C GLN A 245 -3.30 -11.48 -7.54
N ARG A 246 -4.07 -11.95 -8.52
CA ARG A 246 -4.65 -13.31 -8.52
C ARG A 246 -3.58 -14.38 -8.69
N GLU A 247 -2.72 -14.26 -9.71
CA GLU A 247 -1.65 -15.22 -9.97
C GLU A 247 -0.71 -15.35 -8.76
N LYS A 248 -0.35 -14.23 -8.13
CA LYS A 248 0.45 -14.18 -6.90
C LYS A 248 -0.20 -14.95 -5.75
N LEU A 249 -1.47 -14.67 -5.44
CA LEU A 249 -2.18 -15.39 -4.37
C LEU A 249 -2.37 -16.87 -4.70
N ALA A 250 -2.59 -17.23 -5.97
CA ALA A 250 -2.68 -18.62 -6.41
C ALA A 250 -1.34 -19.37 -6.21
N SER A 251 -0.22 -18.78 -6.64
CA SER A 251 1.13 -19.32 -6.42
C SER A 251 1.43 -19.52 -4.93
N PHE A 252 1.13 -18.52 -4.10
CA PHE A 252 1.37 -18.59 -2.66
C PHE A 252 0.53 -19.69 -1.98
N ARG A 253 -0.73 -19.87 -2.41
CA ARG A 253 -1.60 -20.96 -1.94
C ARG A 253 -1.07 -22.34 -2.33
N ARG A 254 -0.58 -22.53 -3.57
CA ARG A 254 0.07 -23.78 -4.03
C ARG A 254 1.32 -24.08 -3.19
N LYS A 255 2.19 -23.08 -3.03
CA LYS A 255 3.42 -23.19 -2.22
C LYS A 255 3.16 -23.48 -0.74
N ASN A 256 2.11 -22.93 -0.14
CA ASN A 256 1.72 -23.25 1.24
C ASN A 256 1.11 -24.66 1.33
N ALA A 257 0.37 -25.13 0.32
CA ALA A 257 -0.14 -26.49 0.28
C ALA A 257 0.99 -27.55 0.28
N ALA A 258 2.08 -27.31 -0.47
CA ALA A 258 3.27 -28.17 -0.45
C ALA A 258 3.92 -28.28 0.95
N ILE A 259 3.94 -27.20 1.75
CA ILE A 259 4.43 -27.23 3.15
C ILE A 259 3.53 -28.12 4.01
N VAL A 260 2.21 -28.00 3.86
CA VAL A 260 1.23 -28.82 4.59
C VAL A 260 1.32 -30.29 4.19
N ALA A 261 1.59 -30.58 2.91
CA ALA A 261 1.83 -31.94 2.40
C ALA A 261 3.19 -32.53 2.85
N GLY A 262 4.09 -31.70 3.38
CA GLY A 262 5.43 -32.10 3.77
C GLY A 262 6.44 -32.16 2.63
N GLU A 263 6.09 -31.67 1.45
CA GLU A 263 6.90 -31.66 0.23
C GLU A 263 7.79 -30.40 0.10
N ARG A 264 7.70 -29.48 1.09
CA ARG A 264 8.58 -28.31 1.24
C ARG A 264 8.92 -28.09 2.72
N GLY A 265 10.21 -28.09 3.04
CA GLY A 265 10.77 -27.76 4.35
C GLY A 265 12.23 -28.21 4.52
N GLU A 266 12.54 -29.46 4.18
CA GLU A 266 13.79 -30.16 4.53
C GLU A 266 14.92 -29.97 3.52
N GLY A 267 14.75 -29.11 2.51
CA GLY A 267 15.72 -28.90 1.42
C GLY A 267 15.39 -29.68 0.15
N GLU A 268 14.12 -30.06 -0.02
CA GLU A 268 13.59 -30.74 -1.19
C GLU A 268 13.90 -29.93 -2.47
N GLN A 269 14.10 -30.64 -3.58
CA GLN A 269 14.35 -30.05 -4.91
C GLN A 269 15.58 -29.13 -4.95
N GLY A 270 16.60 -29.41 -4.13
CA GLY A 270 17.85 -28.65 -4.08
C GLY A 270 17.73 -27.29 -3.40
N ARG A 271 16.70 -27.09 -2.56
CA ARG A 271 16.64 -25.94 -1.65
C ARG A 271 17.61 -26.14 -0.47
N GLY A 272 17.99 -25.02 0.16
CA GLY A 272 18.42 -25.05 1.56
C GLY A 272 17.24 -25.32 2.50
N GLU A 273 17.53 -25.59 3.76
CA GLU A 273 16.53 -25.80 4.81
C GLU A 273 15.61 -24.56 4.96
N ASP A 274 14.30 -24.76 4.86
CA ASP A 274 13.28 -23.71 4.94
C ASP A 274 12.71 -23.70 6.38
N ALA A 275 13.47 -23.09 7.30
CA ALA A 275 13.13 -23.07 8.73
C ALA A 275 11.72 -22.50 9.03
N THR A 276 11.23 -21.56 8.22
CA THR A 276 9.84 -21.07 8.32
C THR A 276 8.84 -22.16 7.92
N ALA A 277 9.08 -22.89 6.83
CA ALA A 277 8.22 -24.01 6.44
C ALA A 277 8.25 -25.14 7.48
N LEU A 278 9.41 -25.46 8.08
CA LEU A 278 9.52 -26.43 9.16
C LEU A 278 8.76 -25.98 10.42
N ALA A 279 8.94 -24.72 10.86
CA ALA A 279 8.21 -24.14 11.97
C ALA A 279 6.68 -24.11 11.74
N LEU A 280 6.25 -23.80 10.50
CA LEU A 280 4.86 -23.87 10.08
C LEU A 280 4.35 -25.31 10.17
N ARG A 281 5.08 -26.26 9.58
CA ARG A 281 4.68 -27.67 9.46
C ARG A 281 4.54 -28.35 10.83
N ALA A 282 5.46 -28.04 11.75
CA ALA A 282 5.61 -28.74 13.03
C ALA A 282 4.32 -28.87 13.84
N ARG A 283 3.47 -27.82 13.92
CA ARG A 283 2.20 -27.86 14.69
C ARG A 283 1.00 -27.17 14.05
N LEU A 284 0.83 -27.25 12.72
CA LEU A 284 -0.36 -26.72 12.00
C LEU A 284 -1.71 -27.16 12.61
N GLY A 285 -1.79 -28.36 13.16
CA GLY A 285 -3.00 -28.91 13.77
C GLY A 285 -3.32 -28.36 15.16
N GLU A 286 -2.40 -27.62 15.80
CA GLU A 286 -2.66 -26.99 17.10
C GLU A 286 -3.32 -25.60 16.91
N PRO A 287 -4.20 -25.16 17.83
CA PRO A 287 -4.83 -23.85 17.73
C PRO A 287 -3.84 -22.69 17.76
N VAL A 288 -4.15 -21.59 17.07
CA VAL A 288 -3.35 -20.36 17.18
C VAL A 288 -3.42 -19.77 18.59
N ILE A 289 -2.33 -19.19 19.06
CA ILE A 289 -2.29 -18.49 20.35
C ILE A 289 -2.43 -16.99 20.08
N VAL A 290 -3.54 -16.39 20.51
CA VAL A 290 -3.74 -14.94 20.49
C VAL A 290 -3.22 -14.37 21.80
N VAL A 291 -2.28 -13.43 21.74
CA VAL A 291 -1.59 -12.90 22.92
C VAL A 291 -1.38 -11.39 22.81
N ASN A 292 -1.52 -10.67 23.92
CA ASN A 292 -1.15 -9.25 23.99
C ASN A 292 0.38 -9.15 24.18
N ILE A 293 1.06 -8.18 23.57
CA ILE A 293 2.52 -8.03 23.75
C ILE A 293 2.93 -7.75 25.20
N GLU A 294 2.00 -7.26 26.03
CA GLU A 294 2.19 -7.01 27.45
C GLU A 294 1.94 -8.24 28.36
N ASP A 295 1.71 -9.44 27.80
CA ASP A 295 1.48 -10.67 28.56
C ASP A 295 2.77 -11.14 29.26
N GLU A 296 2.73 -11.35 30.58
CA GLU A 296 3.86 -11.81 31.40
C GLU A 296 4.48 -13.13 30.91
N LYS A 297 3.70 -13.97 30.21
CA LYS A 297 4.16 -15.24 29.65
C LYS A 297 4.76 -15.12 28.25
N LEU A 298 4.78 -13.92 27.64
CA LEU A 298 5.29 -13.75 26.28
C LEU A 298 6.74 -14.24 26.16
N ARG A 299 7.60 -14.03 27.17
CA ARG A 299 8.95 -14.60 27.18
C ARG A 299 8.94 -16.14 27.17
N GLU A 300 8.09 -16.79 27.98
CA GLU A 300 7.94 -18.26 27.95
C GLU A 300 7.49 -18.72 26.56
N TYR A 301 6.49 -18.05 25.98
CA TYR A 301 5.95 -18.38 24.66
C TYR A 301 7.01 -18.30 23.55
N LEU A 302 7.90 -17.31 23.60
CA LEU A 302 8.95 -17.10 22.59
C LEU A 302 10.23 -17.93 22.80
N THR A 303 10.49 -18.46 24.00
CA THR A 303 11.77 -19.15 24.32
C THR A 303 11.64 -20.59 24.82
N SER A 304 10.53 -20.98 25.46
CA SER A 304 10.38 -22.29 26.12
C SER A 304 9.97 -23.39 25.14
N ARG A 305 10.79 -24.45 24.99
CA ARG A 305 10.65 -25.54 24.00
C ARG A 305 9.23 -26.08 23.80
N LYS A 306 8.43 -26.09 24.87
CA LYS A 306 6.99 -26.39 24.88
C LYS A 306 6.20 -25.72 23.73
N TYR A 307 6.63 -24.55 23.27
CA TYR A 307 5.98 -23.73 22.24
C TYR A 307 6.67 -23.75 20.86
N GLU A 308 7.71 -24.56 20.65
CA GLU A 308 8.32 -24.74 19.31
C GLU A 308 7.27 -25.24 18.29
N GLY A 309 7.27 -24.67 17.09
CA GLY A 309 6.28 -24.92 16.03
C GLY A 309 4.91 -24.24 16.24
N ARG A 310 4.70 -23.46 17.30
CA ARG A 310 3.42 -22.75 17.51
C ARG A 310 3.34 -21.47 16.68
N VAL A 311 2.10 -21.16 16.29
CA VAL A 311 1.74 -19.89 15.65
C VAL A 311 1.06 -18.95 16.64
N PHE A 312 1.55 -17.72 16.70
CA PHE A 312 1.07 -16.64 17.56
C PHE A 312 0.48 -15.48 16.73
N LEU A 313 -0.62 -14.89 17.20
CA LEU A 313 -1.18 -13.66 16.66
C LEU A 313 -1.12 -12.57 17.73
N LEU A 314 -0.37 -11.50 17.46
CA LEU A 314 -0.14 -10.43 18.42
C LEU A 314 -1.25 -9.37 18.42
N ARG A 315 -1.67 -8.99 19.63
CA ARG A 315 -2.44 -7.79 19.95
C ARG A 315 -1.55 -6.83 20.75
N PHE A 316 -1.82 -5.54 20.75
CA PHE A 316 -1.16 -4.56 21.62
C PHE A 316 -2.23 -3.86 22.47
N ALA A 317 -2.28 -4.10 23.79
CA ALA A 317 -3.40 -3.67 24.61
C ALA A 317 -3.55 -2.13 24.65
N ALA A 318 -2.46 -1.38 24.50
CA ALA A 318 -2.48 0.08 24.34
C ALA A 318 -3.30 0.59 23.13
N LEU A 319 -3.60 -0.27 22.15
CA LEU A 319 -4.41 0.08 20.97
C LEU A 319 -5.87 -0.39 21.06
N ASP A 320 -6.26 -1.13 22.09
CA ASP A 320 -7.59 -1.75 22.16
C ASP A 320 -8.70 -0.66 22.23
N PRO A 321 -9.63 -0.58 21.25
CA PRO A 321 -10.67 0.46 21.22
C PRO A 321 -11.67 0.32 22.38
N ARG A 322 -11.69 -0.85 23.05
CA ARG A 322 -12.49 -1.11 24.25
C ARG A 322 -11.88 -0.44 25.50
N ALA A 323 -10.64 0.05 25.42
CA ALA A 323 -10.05 0.88 26.46
C ALA A 323 -10.86 2.18 26.60
N LYS A 324 -11.51 2.37 27.75
CA LYS A 324 -12.26 3.59 28.03
C LYS A 324 -11.29 4.77 28.11
N LYS A 325 -11.55 5.84 27.36
CA LYS A 325 -10.79 7.10 27.50
C LYS A 325 -10.73 7.53 28.97
N THR A 326 -9.60 8.09 29.37
CA THR A 326 -9.42 8.75 30.68
C THR A 326 -9.54 10.27 30.52
N GLY A 327 -9.62 11.02 31.63
CA GLY A 327 -9.71 12.48 31.61
C GLY A 327 -11.06 13.03 31.09
N LYS A 328 -11.02 14.13 30.33
CA LYS A 328 -12.22 14.93 29.97
C LYS A 328 -13.30 14.18 29.16
N ASN A 329 -12.95 13.06 28.51
CA ASN A 329 -13.87 12.24 27.71
C ASN A 329 -14.12 10.86 28.34
N LYS A 330 -14.07 10.77 29.68
CA LYS A 330 -14.12 9.51 30.42
C LYS A 330 -15.32 8.63 30.02
N GLY A 331 -15.05 7.39 29.66
CA GLY A 331 -16.07 6.39 29.34
C GLY A 331 -16.47 6.29 27.85
N GLN A 332 -16.02 7.21 26.99
CA GLN A 332 -16.12 7.00 25.54
C GLN A 332 -15.11 5.92 25.08
N PRO A 333 -15.42 5.14 24.02
CA PRO A 333 -14.44 4.31 23.34
C PRO A 333 -13.28 5.16 22.80
N THR A 334 -12.06 4.62 22.86
CA THR A 334 -10.95 5.13 22.05
C THR A 334 -11.18 4.74 20.59
N ALA A 335 -10.83 5.62 19.65
CA ALA A 335 -10.68 5.19 18.27
C ALA A 335 -9.46 4.26 18.21
N GLU A 336 -9.57 3.13 17.51
CA GLU A 336 -8.48 2.15 17.47
C GLU A 336 -7.18 2.78 16.94
N GLY A 337 -6.12 2.69 17.74
CA GLY A 337 -4.79 3.14 17.35
C GLY A 337 -4.15 2.19 16.35
N SER A 338 -3.20 2.69 15.56
CA SER A 338 -2.43 1.88 14.61
C SER A 338 -0.94 1.99 14.88
N VAL A 339 -0.28 0.85 15.06
CA VAL A 339 1.19 0.70 15.10
C VAL A 339 1.59 -0.13 13.89
N HIS A 340 2.75 0.13 13.28
CA HIS A 340 3.21 -0.68 12.15
C HIS A 340 3.47 -2.13 12.58
N ALA A 341 3.27 -3.10 11.69
CA ALA A 341 3.27 -4.51 12.10
C ALA A 341 4.67 -4.97 12.55
N GLU A 342 5.74 -4.48 11.92
CA GLU A 342 7.13 -4.70 12.35
C GLU A 342 7.38 -4.12 13.75
N GLN A 343 6.84 -2.93 14.02
CA GLN A 343 7.00 -2.28 15.32
C GLN A 343 6.34 -3.08 16.43
N LYS A 344 5.17 -3.72 16.18
CA LYS A 344 4.57 -4.66 17.15
C LYS A 344 5.44 -5.89 17.40
N LEU A 345 6.13 -6.41 16.39
CA LEU A 345 7.07 -7.53 16.54
C LEU A 345 8.30 -7.10 17.35
N LEU A 346 8.86 -5.91 17.08
CA LEU A 346 9.96 -5.34 17.86
C LEU A 346 9.55 -5.01 19.30
N LEU A 347 8.33 -4.50 19.53
CA LEU A 347 7.77 -4.32 20.87
C LEU A 347 7.60 -5.66 21.59
N ALA A 348 7.18 -6.73 20.91
CA ALA A 348 7.08 -8.05 21.52
C ALA A 348 8.43 -8.57 22.04
N LEU A 349 9.52 -8.37 21.29
CA LEU A 349 10.88 -8.68 21.75
C LEU A 349 11.28 -7.86 22.99
N GLN A 350 10.95 -6.58 23.00
CA GLN A 350 11.23 -5.66 24.11
C GLN A 350 10.43 -6.00 25.38
N TYR A 351 9.11 -6.18 25.28
CA TYR A 351 8.24 -6.49 26.41
C TYR A 351 8.52 -7.90 26.98
N ALA A 352 8.85 -8.87 26.12
CA ALA A 352 9.34 -10.17 26.57
C ALA A 352 10.78 -10.14 27.12
N ASN A 353 11.47 -8.99 27.07
CA ASN A 353 12.85 -8.81 27.50
C ASN A 353 13.80 -9.88 26.91
N ILE A 354 13.69 -10.10 25.60
CA ILE A 354 14.49 -11.06 24.84
C ILE A 354 15.93 -10.55 24.74
N VAL A 355 16.87 -11.30 25.30
CA VAL A 355 18.30 -11.04 25.21
C VAL A 355 18.88 -11.85 24.04
N PRO A 356 19.34 -11.22 22.94
CA PRO A 356 19.67 -11.93 21.70
C PRO A 356 20.59 -13.14 21.89
N HIS A 357 21.73 -12.96 22.57
CA HIS A 357 22.73 -14.03 22.76
C HIS A 357 22.33 -15.14 23.75
N GLN A 358 21.20 -15.01 24.45
CA GLN A 358 20.74 -15.98 25.46
C GLN A 358 19.43 -16.67 25.06
N ASP A 359 18.48 -15.87 24.58
CA ASP A 359 17.11 -16.28 24.30
C ASP A 359 16.86 -16.65 22.84
N VAL A 360 17.66 -16.14 21.89
CA VAL A 360 17.48 -16.38 20.44
C VAL A 360 18.45 -17.47 19.96
N LYS A 361 17.91 -18.44 19.21
CA LYS A 361 18.59 -19.63 18.70
C LYS A 361 18.14 -19.87 17.26
N GLY A 362 19.07 -20.29 16.42
CA GLY A 362 18.80 -20.54 15.00
C GLY A 362 18.54 -19.25 14.20
N PRO A 363 17.88 -19.36 13.03
CA PRO A 363 17.54 -18.22 12.19
C PRO A 363 16.45 -17.35 12.83
N MET A 364 16.52 -16.05 12.57
CA MET A 364 15.49 -15.08 12.96
C MET A 364 15.18 -14.19 11.77
N SER A 365 13.91 -14.04 11.41
CA SER A 365 13.52 -13.23 10.25
C SER A 365 12.25 -12.45 10.52
N ILE A 366 12.16 -11.20 10.04
CA ILE A 366 10.93 -10.40 10.03
C ILE A 366 10.60 -10.06 8.56
N MET A 367 9.55 -10.66 8.05
CA MET A 367 9.11 -10.53 6.65
C MET A 367 7.58 -10.54 6.57
N GLY A 368 7.02 -9.96 5.51
CA GLY A 368 5.58 -9.82 5.40
C GLY A 368 5.10 -9.61 3.98
N LYS A 369 3.81 -9.24 3.85
CA LYS A 369 3.23 -8.95 2.53
C LYS A 369 3.92 -7.75 1.86
N TYR A 370 4.22 -6.73 2.66
CA TYR A 370 4.76 -5.44 2.24
C TYR A 370 6.18 -5.28 2.75
N ARG A 371 6.98 -4.49 2.04
CA ARG A 371 8.32 -4.09 2.48
C ARG A 371 8.21 -3.10 3.65
N PRO A 372 9.14 -3.11 4.62
CA PRO A 372 9.11 -2.15 5.72
C PRO A 372 9.20 -0.73 5.19
N CYS A 373 8.47 0.17 5.84
CA CYS A 373 8.63 1.61 5.60
C CYS A 373 10.02 2.07 6.08
N MET A 374 10.53 3.19 5.56
CA MET A 374 11.86 3.71 5.92
C MET A 374 12.08 3.79 7.45
N GLY A 375 11.07 4.23 8.21
CA GLY A 375 11.14 4.28 9.68
C GLY A 375 11.22 2.90 10.35
N CYS A 376 10.44 1.92 9.87
CA CYS A 376 10.53 0.54 10.38
C CYS A 376 11.85 -0.13 9.98
N ALA A 377 12.36 0.14 8.78
CA ALA A 377 13.64 -0.38 8.34
C ALA A 377 14.82 0.16 9.16
N ALA A 378 14.80 1.45 9.53
CA ALA A 378 15.78 2.03 10.45
C ALA A 378 15.69 1.40 11.86
N ALA A 379 14.47 1.13 12.37
CA ALA A 379 14.28 0.40 13.62
C ALA A 379 14.80 -1.05 13.55
N LEU A 380 14.54 -1.77 12.45
CA LEU A 380 15.06 -3.11 12.22
C LEU A 380 16.60 -3.13 12.11
N MET A 381 17.21 -2.16 11.44
CA MET A 381 18.67 -1.96 11.43
C MET A 381 19.22 -1.71 12.85
N TYR A 382 18.54 -0.88 13.65
CA TYR A 382 18.91 -0.62 15.04
C TYR A 382 18.88 -1.90 15.88
N TYR A 383 17.83 -2.72 15.80
CA TYR A 383 17.78 -4.00 16.52
C TYR A 383 18.89 -4.95 16.04
N LYS A 384 19.07 -5.11 14.72
CA LYS A 384 20.08 -5.99 14.11
C LYS A 384 21.51 -5.64 14.50
N ARG A 385 21.85 -4.33 14.49
CA ARG A 385 23.23 -3.84 14.62
C ARG A 385 23.58 -3.27 15.99
N ARG A 386 22.64 -2.59 16.68
CA ARG A 386 22.90 -1.88 17.94
C ARG A 386 22.42 -2.65 19.18
N LEU A 387 21.33 -3.42 19.05
CA LEU A 387 20.83 -4.34 20.07
C LEU A 387 21.25 -5.79 19.82
N GLU A 388 22.19 -6.01 18.90
CA GLU A 388 22.90 -7.28 18.70
C GLU A 388 22.04 -8.49 18.29
N PHE A 389 20.85 -8.27 17.71
CA PHE A 389 20.08 -9.28 16.98
C PHE A 389 20.74 -9.61 15.62
N THR A 390 21.99 -10.05 15.63
CA THR A 390 22.85 -10.16 14.44
C THR A 390 22.35 -11.20 13.42
N ASN A 391 21.59 -12.19 13.88
CA ASN A 391 20.93 -13.20 13.05
C ASN A 391 19.57 -12.76 12.46
N LEU A 392 19.13 -11.52 12.71
CA LEU A 392 17.87 -10.97 12.17
C LEU A 392 17.99 -10.64 10.68
N SER A 393 17.26 -11.36 9.83
CA SER A 393 16.99 -10.98 8.44
C SER A 393 15.66 -10.21 8.31
N PHE A 394 15.59 -9.30 7.33
CA PHE A 394 14.39 -8.56 6.95
C PHE A 394 14.59 -7.93 5.56
N ASP A 395 13.53 -7.43 4.92
CA ASP A 395 13.65 -6.83 3.59
C ASP A 395 14.33 -5.44 3.66
N GLU A 396 15.64 -5.40 3.44
CA GLU A 396 16.45 -4.17 3.37
C GLU A 396 16.10 -3.28 2.14
N ASN A 397 15.20 -3.73 1.25
CA ASN A 397 14.68 -2.93 0.14
C ASN A 397 13.45 -2.11 0.60
N TYR A 398 13.64 -1.20 1.55
CA TYR A 398 12.56 -0.46 2.19
C TYR A 398 11.76 0.47 1.26
N GLY A 399 10.53 0.77 1.67
CA GLY A 399 9.57 1.63 0.96
C GLY A 399 9.53 3.08 1.46
N HIS A 400 8.39 3.74 1.19
CA HIS A 400 8.15 5.14 1.54
C HIS A 400 8.36 5.43 3.04
N TYR A 401 8.70 6.67 3.37
CA TYR A 401 8.66 7.20 4.72
C TYR A 401 7.23 7.56 5.14
N PHE A 402 6.82 7.18 6.35
CA PHE A 402 5.55 7.60 6.95
C PHE A 402 5.81 8.23 8.32
N GLN A 403 5.40 9.50 8.49
CA GLN A 403 5.49 10.19 9.78
C GLN A 403 4.77 9.43 10.90
N GLY A 404 3.64 8.78 10.60
CA GLY A 404 2.90 7.97 11.58
C GLY A 404 3.72 6.81 12.15
N ALA A 405 4.62 6.22 11.35
CA ALA A 405 5.52 5.18 11.83
C ALA A 405 6.53 5.73 12.85
N VAL A 406 7.15 6.89 12.58
CA VAL A 406 8.12 7.51 13.49
C VAL A 406 7.46 8.06 14.75
N ASN A 407 6.25 8.61 14.63
CA ASN A 407 5.45 8.99 15.80
C ASN A 407 5.19 7.78 16.70
N SER A 408 4.77 6.65 16.12
CA SER A 408 4.56 5.39 16.85
C SER A 408 5.83 4.86 17.52
N LEU A 409 7.02 5.01 16.91
CA LEU A 409 8.30 4.70 17.58
C LEU A 409 8.56 5.61 18.78
N TYR A 410 8.27 6.91 18.67
CA TYR A 410 8.43 7.85 19.77
C TYR A 410 7.39 7.67 20.89
N ASP A 411 6.19 7.20 20.58
CA ASP A 411 5.13 6.94 21.56
C ASP A 411 5.33 5.60 22.30
N HIS A 412 5.98 4.61 21.67
CA HIS A 412 6.04 3.23 22.19
C HIS A 412 7.45 2.61 22.28
N GLN A 413 8.43 3.09 21.52
CA GLN A 413 9.81 2.57 21.42
C GLN A 413 10.87 3.67 21.66
N ARG A 414 10.65 4.54 22.65
CA ARG A 414 11.56 5.65 22.98
C ARG A 414 13.03 5.25 23.16
N HIS A 415 13.30 4.03 23.61
CA HIS A 415 14.64 3.49 23.85
C HIS A 415 15.50 3.30 22.59
N ILE A 416 14.91 3.34 21.39
CA ILE A 416 15.68 3.36 20.13
C ILE A 416 15.75 4.75 19.48
N MET A 417 15.05 5.75 20.01
CA MET A 417 14.96 7.09 19.41
C MET A 417 16.17 7.94 19.83
N ASP A 418 17.36 7.59 19.33
CA ASP A 418 18.64 8.21 19.67
C ASP A 418 19.45 8.65 18.42
N LYS A 419 20.72 9.02 18.64
CA LYS A 419 21.67 9.39 17.58
C LYS A 419 21.86 8.32 16.51
N HIS A 420 21.82 7.03 16.86
CA HIS A 420 22.05 5.94 15.91
C HIS A 420 20.81 5.64 15.06
N TYR A 421 19.60 5.76 15.61
CA TYR A 421 18.39 5.72 14.78
C TYR A 421 18.35 6.91 13.81
N LEU A 422 18.77 8.10 14.24
CA LEU A 422 18.93 9.25 13.34
C LEU A 422 19.96 9.00 12.24
N GLU A 423 21.10 8.37 12.55
CA GLU A 423 22.12 7.97 11.57
C GLU A 423 21.54 7.05 10.48
N TYR A 424 20.77 6.02 10.86
CA TYR A 424 20.11 5.14 9.88
C TYR A 424 19.11 5.89 8.99
N ILE A 425 18.28 6.78 9.56
CA ILE A 425 17.36 7.61 8.77
C ILE A 425 18.14 8.55 7.83
N ARG A 426 19.21 9.19 8.30
CA ARG A 426 20.05 10.08 7.49
C ARG A 426 20.64 9.33 6.30
N GLN A 427 21.21 8.15 6.51
CA GLN A 427 21.73 7.30 5.44
C GLN A 427 20.64 6.91 4.44
N MET A 428 19.45 6.54 4.93
CA MET A 428 18.32 6.14 4.08
C MET A 428 17.71 7.29 3.26
N VAL A 429 17.87 8.54 3.71
CA VAL A 429 17.39 9.75 3.01
C VAL A 429 18.42 10.28 2.02
N MET A 430 19.71 10.32 2.39
CA MET A 430 20.76 10.99 1.60
C MET A 430 21.52 10.04 0.66
N ASP A 431 21.81 8.82 1.10
CA ASP A 431 22.79 7.93 0.42
C ASP A 431 22.12 6.78 -0.36
N ASP A 432 20.80 6.63 -0.25
CA ASP A 432 20.02 5.56 -0.87
C ASP A 432 18.69 6.09 -1.41
N ILE A 433 18.01 5.27 -2.21
CA ILE A 433 16.77 5.60 -2.93
C ILE A 433 15.71 4.55 -2.57
N THR A 434 14.47 4.97 -2.29
CA THR A 434 13.35 4.08 -1.96
C THR A 434 13.06 3.04 -3.04
N ASN A 435 12.57 1.86 -2.63
CA ASN A 435 12.35 0.72 -3.53
C ASN A 435 10.87 0.58 -3.95
N THR A 436 10.65 -0.07 -5.09
CA THR A 436 9.31 -0.41 -5.62
C THR A 436 9.35 -1.73 -6.41
N PRO A 437 8.32 -2.58 -6.37
CA PRO A 437 8.34 -3.88 -7.04
C PRO A 437 7.86 -3.73 -8.49
N ALA A 438 8.48 -4.48 -9.39
CA ALA A 438 7.87 -4.82 -10.66
C ALA A 438 6.75 -5.86 -10.46
N MET A 439 5.99 -6.17 -11.50
CA MET A 439 5.00 -7.25 -11.47
C MET A 439 5.68 -8.62 -11.49
N MET A 440 4.95 -9.63 -11.03
CA MET A 440 5.43 -11.00 -10.82
C MET A 440 5.90 -11.70 -12.12
N ASN A 441 5.39 -11.26 -13.27
CA ASN A 441 5.72 -11.79 -14.61
C ASN A 441 6.60 -10.83 -15.44
N GLU A 442 7.01 -9.68 -14.90
CA GLU A 442 7.82 -8.70 -15.64
C GLU A 442 9.30 -9.12 -15.60
N ALA A 443 9.89 -9.42 -16.76
CA ALA A 443 11.33 -9.60 -16.87
C ALA A 443 12.05 -8.25 -16.77
N ALA A 444 13.21 -8.26 -16.10
CA ALA A 444 14.11 -7.12 -16.09
C ALA A 444 14.63 -6.84 -17.52
N PRO A 445 14.74 -5.57 -17.93
CA PRO A 445 15.39 -5.21 -19.20
C PRO A 445 16.91 -5.38 -19.11
N GLN A 446 17.59 -5.31 -20.25
CA GLN A 446 19.02 -5.56 -20.37
C GLN A 446 19.88 -4.55 -19.59
N GLU A 447 19.40 -3.31 -19.45
CA GLU A 447 20.03 -2.25 -18.65
C GLU A 447 19.79 -2.36 -17.13
N ALA A 448 19.06 -3.36 -16.64
CA ALA A 448 18.86 -3.55 -15.22
C ALA A 448 20.15 -3.98 -14.50
N VAL A 449 20.54 -3.23 -13.47
CA VAL A 449 21.74 -3.50 -12.66
C VAL A 449 21.43 -4.49 -11.54
N HIS A 450 22.42 -5.31 -11.16
CA HIS A 450 22.27 -6.16 -9.99
C HIS A 450 22.53 -5.36 -8.70
N ARG A 451 21.52 -5.25 -7.82
CA ARG A 451 21.60 -4.52 -6.53
C ARG A 451 20.87 -5.30 -5.44
N ARG A 452 21.39 -5.37 -4.21
CA ARG A 452 20.74 -6.04 -3.06
C ARG A 452 20.11 -7.40 -3.43
N GLY A 453 20.90 -8.29 -4.05
CA GLY A 453 20.50 -9.67 -4.39
C GLY A 453 19.63 -9.85 -5.64
N GLY A 454 19.31 -8.82 -6.44
CA GLY A 454 18.51 -9.02 -7.65
C GLY A 454 18.59 -7.89 -8.69
N PRO A 455 18.07 -8.15 -9.91
CA PRO A 455 17.98 -7.16 -10.97
C PRO A 455 17.06 -5.99 -10.60
N ALA A 456 17.52 -4.77 -10.87
CA ALA A 456 16.78 -3.55 -10.61
C ALA A 456 17.12 -2.42 -11.57
N LEU A 457 16.16 -1.51 -11.75
CA LEU A 457 16.29 -0.35 -12.61
C LEU A 457 15.90 0.92 -11.84
N ARG A 458 16.64 2.01 -12.03
CA ARG A 458 16.28 3.32 -11.49
C ARG A 458 15.17 3.91 -12.37
N VAL A 459 14.03 4.22 -11.78
CA VAL A 459 12.85 4.73 -12.49
C VAL A 459 12.30 5.99 -11.80
N PRO A 460 11.77 6.98 -12.54
CA PRO A 460 11.02 8.08 -11.96
C PRO A 460 9.81 7.60 -11.13
N GLY A 461 9.50 8.28 -10.02
CA GLY A 461 8.46 7.86 -9.06
C GLY A 461 7.05 7.69 -9.65
N ARG A 462 6.75 8.32 -10.78
CA ARG A 462 5.54 8.07 -11.58
C ARG A 462 5.37 6.62 -12.07
N TYR A 463 6.39 5.76 -11.99
CA TYR A 463 6.33 4.33 -12.31
C TYR A 463 6.33 3.44 -11.06
N ALA A 464 6.34 4.00 -9.85
CA ALA A 464 6.37 3.22 -8.62
C ALA A 464 5.01 2.58 -8.35
N SER A 465 4.98 1.25 -8.23
CA SER A 465 3.76 0.46 -8.00
C SER A 465 2.89 1.03 -6.87
N ARG A 466 1.57 0.97 -7.09
CA ARG A 466 0.54 1.33 -6.11
C ARG A 466 0.56 0.45 -4.88
N GLN A 467 1.14 -0.74 -4.99
CA GLN A 467 1.27 -1.71 -3.90
C GLN A 467 2.70 -1.68 -3.36
N ALA A 468 2.83 -1.55 -2.03
CA ALA A 468 4.13 -1.56 -1.36
C ALA A 468 4.70 -2.99 -1.17
N ASP A 469 4.38 -3.90 -2.08
CA ASP A 469 4.70 -5.33 -1.96
C ASP A 469 6.23 -5.56 -1.98
N VAL A 470 6.69 -6.66 -1.37
CA VAL A 470 8.10 -7.08 -1.47
C VAL A 470 8.45 -7.55 -2.88
N THR A 471 9.75 -7.58 -3.21
CA THR A 471 10.26 -8.07 -4.51
C THR A 471 9.77 -9.51 -4.77
N PRO A 472 9.13 -9.80 -5.92
CA PRO A 472 8.64 -11.15 -6.24
C PRO A 472 9.77 -12.19 -6.35
N PRO A 473 9.54 -13.46 -6.00
CA PRO A 473 10.45 -14.55 -6.35
C PRO A 473 10.26 -14.97 -7.81
N THR A 474 11.32 -15.43 -8.51
CA THR A 474 11.20 -16.10 -9.81
C THR A 474 10.66 -17.53 -9.70
N SER A 475 10.63 -18.14 -8.51
CA SER A 475 10.04 -19.46 -8.30
C SER A 475 8.52 -19.46 -8.22
N ASP A 476 7.91 -20.48 -8.81
CA ASP A 476 6.52 -20.87 -8.62
C ASP A 476 6.41 -22.28 -8.02
N ALA A 477 5.20 -22.83 -8.02
CA ALA A 477 4.84 -24.18 -7.64
C ALA A 477 3.92 -24.78 -8.70
N GLU A 478 4.30 -25.93 -9.21
CA GLU A 478 3.43 -26.81 -9.99
C GLU A 478 3.20 -28.10 -9.20
N PHE A 479 2.16 -28.83 -9.60
CA PHE A 479 1.88 -30.18 -9.11
C PHE A 479 1.76 -31.07 -10.35
N ASP A 480 2.34 -32.26 -10.32
CA ASP A 480 2.19 -33.23 -11.40
C ASP A 480 0.83 -33.94 -11.36
N ASP A 481 0.59 -34.85 -12.32
CA ASP A 481 -0.66 -35.61 -12.43
C ASP A 481 -0.90 -36.54 -11.22
N GLU A 482 0.15 -36.85 -10.45
CA GLU A 482 0.11 -37.67 -9.23
C GLU A 482 -0.14 -36.81 -7.98
N GLY A 483 -0.08 -35.48 -8.13
CA GLY A 483 -0.34 -34.50 -7.09
C GLY A 483 0.90 -34.09 -6.28
N HIS A 484 2.11 -34.45 -6.73
CA HIS A 484 3.36 -34.10 -6.07
C HIS A 484 3.85 -32.71 -6.46
N TYR A 485 4.27 -31.94 -5.45
CA TYR A 485 4.86 -30.61 -5.65
C TYR A 485 6.16 -30.65 -6.46
N HIS A 486 6.30 -29.71 -7.42
CA HIS A 486 7.56 -29.39 -8.09
C HIS A 486 7.78 -27.87 -8.16
N ARG A 487 8.97 -27.39 -7.76
CA ARG A 487 9.41 -26.00 -7.94
C ARG A 487 9.79 -25.75 -9.39
N THR A 488 9.06 -24.86 -10.05
CA THR A 488 9.36 -24.41 -11.41
C THR A 488 9.81 -22.96 -11.45
N THR A 489 10.55 -22.59 -12.50
CA THR A 489 10.87 -21.19 -12.79
C THR A 489 9.65 -20.55 -13.43
N ARG A 490 9.12 -19.49 -12.83
CA ARG A 490 7.96 -18.78 -13.38
C ARG A 490 8.31 -18.20 -14.77
N PRO A 491 7.47 -18.41 -15.80
CA PRO A 491 7.63 -17.72 -17.07
C PRO A 491 7.43 -16.21 -16.89
N LEU A 492 8.49 -15.44 -17.14
CA LEU A 492 8.41 -13.98 -17.23
C LEU A 492 7.94 -13.62 -18.64
N LYS A 493 6.70 -13.13 -18.74
CA LYS A 493 5.94 -13.01 -20.00
C LYS A 493 6.27 -11.73 -20.78
N ASP A 494 6.61 -10.65 -20.07
CA ASP A 494 6.84 -9.32 -20.64
C ASP A 494 8.15 -8.73 -20.13
N THR A 495 9.06 -8.31 -21.03
CA THR A 495 10.19 -7.45 -20.62
C THR A 495 9.69 -6.05 -20.30
N TRP A 496 10.06 -5.54 -19.13
CA TRP A 496 9.70 -4.18 -18.74
C TRP A 496 10.49 -3.17 -19.56
N THR A 497 9.82 -2.15 -20.10
CA THR A 497 10.42 -1.01 -20.78
C THR A 497 9.64 0.25 -20.40
N VAL A 498 10.17 1.45 -20.68
CA VAL A 498 9.42 2.71 -20.47
C VAL A 498 8.10 2.74 -21.26
N GLU A 499 8.01 2.01 -22.38
CA GLU A 499 6.81 1.88 -23.21
C GLU A 499 5.76 0.93 -22.61
N THR A 500 6.19 -0.12 -21.88
CA THR A 500 5.30 -1.08 -21.20
C THR A 500 5.06 -0.77 -19.72
N ALA A 501 5.76 0.25 -19.19
CA ALA A 501 5.75 0.67 -17.79
C ALA A 501 4.37 1.17 -17.32
N HIS A 502 3.84 0.54 -16.27
CA HIS A 502 2.57 0.93 -15.67
C HIS A 502 2.71 2.23 -14.83
N VAL A 503 1.76 3.17 -14.95
CA VAL A 503 1.81 4.44 -14.19
C VAL A 503 1.36 4.23 -12.74
N GLY A 504 2.25 4.58 -11.82
CA GLY A 504 2.18 4.35 -10.38
C GLY A 504 1.48 5.44 -9.54
N ILE A 505 2.06 5.71 -8.37
CA ILE A 505 1.56 6.63 -7.33
C ILE A 505 1.88 8.11 -7.65
N GLY A 506 1.04 9.05 -7.22
CA GLY A 506 1.40 10.49 -7.12
C GLY A 506 0.27 11.49 -7.37
N GLN A 507 0.30 12.67 -6.71
CA GLN A 507 -0.39 13.90 -7.17
C GLN A 507 0.28 14.42 -8.45
N GLY A 508 0.12 13.65 -9.51
CA GLY A 508 1.02 13.69 -10.66
C GLY A 508 0.72 12.59 -11.69
N SER A 509 -0.21 11.67 -11.39
CA SER A 509 -0.93 10.94 -12.45
C SER A 509 -1.89 11.89 -13.21
N GLN A 510 -1.36 12.99 -13.76
CA GLN A 510 -1.83 13.42 -15.07
C GLN A 510 -1.82 12.18 -15.96
N THR A 511 -2.91 11.94 -16.67
CA THR A 511 -3.02 10.79 -17.57
C THR A 511 -2.13 11.00 -18.79
N HIS A 512 -0.83 10.81 -18.61
CA HIS A 512 0.06 10.42 -19.69
C HIS A 512 -0.57 9.19 -20.34
N ASN A 513 -0.86 9.30 -21.63
CA ASN A 513 -1.28 8.17 -22.43
C ASN A 513 -0.02 7.32 -22.69
N VAL A 514 0.38 6.52 -21.71
CA VAL A 514 1.38 5.48 -21.94
C VAL A 514 0.82 4.54 -23.02
N PRO A 515 1.63 4.09 -23.98
CA PRO A 515 1.25 3.02 -24.88
C PRO A 515 0.67 1.84 -24.11
N ARG A 516 -0.34 1.18 -24.68
CA ARG A 516 -0.82 -0.07 -24.10
C ARG A 516 0.25 -1.15 -24.22
N ARG A 517 0.28 -2.09 -23.27
CA ARG A 517 1.16 -3.27 -23.34
C ARG A 517 0.94 -4.04 -24.64
N LYS A 518 1.97 -4.76 -25.09
CA LYS A 518 1.90 -5.55 -26.35
C LYS A 518 0.75 -6.56 -26.36
N HIS A 519 0.39 -7.12 -25.20
CA HIS A 519 -0.77 -8.01 -25.01
C HIS A 519 -2.10 -7.28 -24.72
N GLU A 520 -2.08 -5.97 -24.47
CA GLU A 520 -3.27 -5.10 -24.37
C GLU A 520 -3.59 -4.43 -25.74
N GLN A 521 -2.89 -4.81 -26.79
CA GLN A 521 -3.10 -4.41 -28.18
C GLN A 521 -3.65 -5.59 -28.99
N LEU A 522 -4.50 -5.29 -29.97
CA LEU A 522 -4.92 -6.30 -30.95
C LEU A 522 -3.73 -6.67 -31.83
N SER A 523 -3.60 -7.97 -32.15
CA SER A 523 -2.70 -8.40 -33.22
C SER A 523 -3.04 -7.69 -34.54
N GLU A 524 -2.08 -7.57 -35.46
CA GLU A 524 -2.34 -6.92 -36.76
C GLU A 524 -3.54 -7.55 -37.50
N ALA A 525 -3.71 -8.88 -37.37
CA ALA A 525 -4.86 -9.59 -37.94
C ALA A 525 -6.19 -9.17 -37.30
N GLN A 526 -6.29 -9.12 -35.97
CA GLN A 526 -7.49 -8.68 -35.25
C GLN A 526 -7.79 -7.18 -35.50
N ALA A 527 -6.75 -6.33 -35.51
CA ALA A 527 -6.88 -4.91 -35.81
C ALA A 527 -7.35 -4.68 -37.25
N ALA A 528 -6.80 -5.42 -38.22
CA ALA A 528 -7.22 -5.38 -39.61
C ALA A 528 -8.64 -5.94 -39.82
N GLU A 529 -9.03 -7.01 -39.11
CA GLU A 529 -10.40 -7.53 -39.13
C GLU A 529 -11.38 -6.48 -38.60
N LEU A 530 -11.13 -5.95 -37.40
CA LEU A 530 -11.99 -4.93 -36.78
C LEU A 530 -12.12 -3.67 -37.65
N LYS A 531 -11.01 -3.19 -38.22
CA LYS A 531 -11.00 -2.07 -39.16
C LYS A 531 -11.76 -2.40 -40.45
N ALA A 532 -11.56 -3.57 -41.04
CA ALA A 532 -12.23 -3.99 -42.27
C ALA A 532 -13.75 -4.17 -42.08
N LEU A 533 -14.19 -4.67 -40.94
CA LEU A 533 -15.60 -4.85 -40.61
C LEU A 533 -16.33 -3.51 -40.41
N TRP A 534 -15.68 -2.53 -39.78
CA TRP A 534 -16.27 -1.21 -39.54
C TRP A 534 -16.20 -0.25 -40.74
N ASN A 535 -15.03 -0.17 -41.39
CA ASN A 535 -14.72 0.78 -42.46
C ASN A 535 -14.80 0.20 -43.88
N GLY A 536 -14.95 -1.12 -44.03
CA GLY A 536 -14.92 -1.82 -45.30
C GLY A 536 -13.51 -2.20 -45.74
N ARG A 537 -13.42 -2.93 -46.86
CA ARG A 537 -12.15 -3.27 -47.53
C ARG A 537 -11.99 -2.41 -48.78
N LYS A 538 -10.79 -2.37 -49.36
CA LYS A 538 -10.54 -1.64 -50.61
C LYS A 538 -11.48 -2.15 -51.71
N GLY A 539 -12.41 -1.31 -52.17
CA GLY A 539 -13.43 -1.67 -53.17
C GLY A 539 -14.71 -2.32 -52.61
N MET A 540 -14.83 -2.56 -51.30
CA MET A 540 -16.03 -3.13 -50.67
C MET A 540 -16.46 -2.27 -49.46
N PRO A 541 -17.51 -1.44 -49.58
CA PRO A 541 -18.01 -0.64 -48.46
C PRO A 541 -18.56 -1.54 -47.33
N PRO A 542 -18.51 -1.09 -46.07
CA PRO A 542 -19.00 -1.87 -44.93
C PRO A 542 -20.52 -2.00 -44.97
N THR A 543 -21.03 -3.20 -44.67
CA THR A 543 -22.46 -3.48 -44.52
C THR A 543 -22.91 -3.23 -43.09
N ASN A 544 -24.23 -3.19 -42.85
CA ASN A 544 -24.76 -3.10 -41.49
C ASN A 544 -24.36 -4.33 -40.65
N GLU A 545 -24.39 -5.53 -41.26
CA GLU A 545 -23.94 -6.78 -40.64
C GLU A 545 -22.45 -6.75 -40.29
N SER A 546 -21.59 -6.24 -41.17
CA SER A 546 -20.15 -6.14 -40.88
C SER A 546 -19.88 -5.17 -39.72
N ARG A 547 -20.61 -4.05 -39.64
CA ARG A 547 -20.51 -3.10 -38.53
C ARG A 547 -21.07 -3.63 -37.22
N GLN A 548 -22.14 -4.42 -37.28
CA GLN A 548 -22.70 -5.13 -36.12
C GLN A 548 -21.67 -6.13 -35.56
N ARG A 549 -21.02 -6.91 -36.44
CA ARG A 549 -19.91 -7.81 -36.06
C ARG A 549 -18.68 -7.05 -35.53
N ALA A 550 -18.38 -5.86 -36.03
CA ALA A 550 -17.34 -5.00 -35.46
C ALA A 550 -17.71 -4.46 -34.06
N ILE A 551 -18.99 -4.17 -33.79
CA ILE A 551 -19.47 -3.79 -32.45
C ILE A 551 -19.33 -4.98 -31.49
N GLU A 552 -19.71 -6.18 -31.92
CA GLU A 552 -19.57 -7.41 -31.15
C GLU A 552 -18.11 -7.72 -30.81
N LEU A 553 -17.21 -7.64 -31.79
CA LEU A 553 -15.77 -7.78 -31.56
C LEU A 553 -15.21 -6.68 -30.65
N ALA A 554 -15.55 -5.40 -30.89
CA ALA A 554 -15.12 -4.30 -30.02
C ALA A 554 -15.69 -4.40 -28.59
N TYR A 555 -16.89 -4.96 -28.42
CA TYR A 555 -17.47 -5.27 -27.12
C TYR A 555 -16.73 -6.40 -26.43
N GLY A 556 -16.43 -7.48 -27.17
CA GLY A 556 -15.54 -8.57 -26.75
C GLY A 556 -14.21 -8.00 -26.27
N TYR A 557 -13.43 -7.38 -27.15
CA TYR A 557 -12.13 -6.78 -26.82
C TYR A 557 -12.20 -5.77 -25.65
N LYS A 558 -13.28 -4.98 -25.52
CA LYS A 558 -13.50 -4.10 -24.36
C LYS A 558 -13.69 -4.87 -23.05
N ASN A 559 -14.38 -6.01 -23.07
CA ASN A 559 -14.84 -6.70 -21.86
C ASN A 559 -13.96 -7.91 -21.47
N SER A 560 -13.54 -8.75 -22.43
CA SER A 560 -12.59 -9.86 -22.20
C SER A 560 -11.15 -9.33 -22.11
N GLU A 561 -10.71 -8.56 -23.11
CA GLU A 561 -9.33 -8.06 -23.24
C GLU A 561 -9.16 -6.64 -22.64
N ARG A 562 -10.18 -6.14 -21.92
CA ARG A 562 -10.20 -4.88 -21.15
C ARG A 562 -9.77 -3.62 -21.93
N MET A 563 -9.98 -3.63 -23.24
CA MET A 563 -9.53 -2.57 -24.13
C MET A 563 -10.29 -1.25 -23.95
N THR A 564 -9.56 -0.16 -23.70
CA THR A 564 -10.09 1.22 -23.69
C THR A 564 -10.78 1.64 -25.01
N LEU A 565 -11.87 2.39 -24.90
CA LEU A 565 -12.63 2.94 -26.04
C LEU A 565 -11.77 3.80 -26.99
N LYS A 566 -10.77 4.51 -26.46
CA LYS A 566 -9.91 5.43 -27.23
C LYS A 566 -9.10 4.73 -28.31
N TYR A 567 -8.53 3.56 -28.02
CA TYR A 567 -7.70 2.83 -28.99
C TYR A 567 -8.54 1.93 -29.90
N LEU A 568 -9.62 1.30 -29.39
CA LEU A 568 -10.57 0.60 -30.27
C LEU A 568 -11.19 1.57 -31.29
N GLY A 569 -11.59 2.76 -30.83
CA GLY A 569 -12.05 3.86 -31.68
C GLY A 569 -10.98 4.32 -32.67
N GLY A 570 -9.72 4.42 -32.24
CA GLY A 570 -8.58 4.73 -33.12
C GLY A 570 -8.42 3.76 -34.28
N ILE A 571 -8.49 2.44 -34.03
CA ILE A 571 -8.38 1.40 -35.07
C ILE A 571 -9.46 1.55 -36.14
N ILE A 572 -10.70 1.83 -35.72
CA ILE A 572 -11.85 1.96 -36.62
C ILE A 572 -12.15 3.40 -37.05
N GLU A 573 -11.28 4.37 -36.74
CA GLU A 573 -11.43 5.80 -37.06
C GLU A 573 -12.76 6.41 -36.54
N LEU A 574 -13.18 5.98 -35.35
CA LEU A 574 -14.38 6.45 -34.65
C LEU A 574 -14.02 7.11 -33.31
N ASP A 575 -14.66 8.25 -33.02
CA ASP A 575 -14.55 8.91 -31.72
C ASP A 575 -14.92 7.97 -30.55
N ALA A 576 -14.14 8.05 -29.46
CA ALA A 576 -14.27 7.16 -28.30
C ALA A 576 -15.66 7.25 -27.63
N ASN A 577 -16.28 8.44 -27.60
CA ASN A 577 -17.62 8.62 -27.01
C ASN A 577 -18.70 8.05 -27.93
N ARG A 578 -18.52 8.15 -29.25
CA ARG A 578 -19.41 7.50 -30.22
C ARG A 578 -19.33 5.98 -30.13
N LEU A 579 -18.11 5.42 -30.05
CA LEU A 579 -17.94 3.98 -29.82
C LEU A 579 -18.57 3.54 -28.50
N GLY A 580 -18.31 4.27 -27.40
CA GLY A 580 -18.94 4.00 -26.09
C GLY A 580 -20.46 3.97 -26.17
N GLY A 581 -21.08 4.98 -26.80
CA GLY A 581 -22.52 5.06 -27.01
C GLY A 581 -23.10 4.02 -27.99
N TYR A 582 -22.27 3.23 -28.66
CA TYR A 582 -22.67 2.05 -29.42
C TYR A 582 -22.51 0.76 -28.59
N LEU A 583 -21.38 0.60 -27.89
CA LEU A 583 -21.14 -0.56 -27.02
C LEU A 583 -22.15 -0.62 -25.85
N THR A 584 -22.47 0.51 -25.21
CA THR A 584 -23.53 0.56 -24.17
C THR A 584 -24.93 0.24 -24.72
N ARG A 585 -25.19 0.51 -26.01
CA ARG A 585 -26.45 0.08 -26.64
C ARG A 585 -26.46 -1.40 -26.95
N TYR A 586 -25.35 -1.95 -27.44
CA TYR A 586 -25.20 -3.40 -27.62
C TYR A 586 -25.34 -4.16 -26.29
N GLU A 587 -24.77 -3.62 -25.20
CA GLU A 587 -24.90 -4.14 -23.83
C GLU A 587 -26.36 -4.20 -23.33
N ASN A 588 -27.17 -3.19 -23.67
CA ASN A 588 -28.57 -3.08 -23.22
C ASN A 588 -29.60 -3.72 -24.17
N GLU A 589 -29.33 -3.73 -25.48
CA GLU A 589 -30.31 -4.05 -26.54
C GLU A 589 -29.90 -5.27 -27.39
N GLY A 590 -28.65 -5.74 -27.29
CA GLY A 590 -28.12 -6.82 -28.13
C GLY A 590 -27.92 -6.41 -29.60
N HIS A 591 -28.33 -7.29 -30.52
CA HIS A 591 -28.11 -7.10 -31.96
C HIS A 591 -29.01 -6.01 -32.57
N TRP A 592 -28.44 -5.12 -33.40
CA TRP A 592 -29.20 -4.07 -34.06
C TRP A 592 -29.85 -4.52 -35.37
N LYS A 593 -31.04 -3.97 -35.66
CA LYS A 593 -31.70 -4.08 -36.98
C LYS A 593 -31.28 -2.99 -37.98
N HIS A 594 -30.73 -1.85 -37.52
CA HIS A 594 -30.22 -0.79 -38.39
C HIS A 594 -28.99 -0.10 -37.78
N THR A 595 -27.86 -0.19 -38.47
CA THR A 595 -26.67 0.63 -38.18
C THR A 595 -26.79 1.98 -38.89
N PRO A 596 -26.51 3.12 -38.25
CA PRO A 596 -26.49 4.40 -38.95
C PRO A 596 -25.44 4.44 -40.06
N SER A 597 -25.85 4.76 -41.29
CA SER A 597 -24.93 5.10 -42.36
C SER A 597 -24.16 6.39 -42.01
N ARG A 598 -23.03 6.65 -42.70
CA ARG A 598 -22.30 7.92 -42.56
C ARG A 598 -23.20 9.04 -43.14
N SER A 599 -24.08 9.62 -42.33
CA SER A 599 -24.75 10.86 -42.72
C SER A 599 -23.72 11.98 -42.76
N GLY A 600 -23.53 12.56 -43.95
CA GLY A 600 -22.80 13.81 -44.10
C GLY A 600 -23.44 14.87 -43.19
N LYS A 601 -22.62 15.73 -42.58
CA LYS A 601 -23.13 16.85 -41.78
C LYS A 601 -24.03 17.71 -42.67
N VAL A 602 -25.34 17.68 -42.43
CA VAL A 602 -26.15 18.88 -42.60
C VAL A 602 -25.83 19.75 -41.40
N GLU A 603 -25.12 20.84 -41.66
CA GLU A 603 -24.90 21.90 -40.69
C GLU A 603 -26.24 22.61 -40.42
N ASN A 604 -26.42 23.14 -39.20
CA ASN A 604 -27.67 23.78 -38.72
C ASN A 604 -28.88 22.87 -38.47
N GLN A 605 -28.84 22.14 -37.35
CA GLN A 605 -29.98 22.16 -36.43
C GLN A 605 -29.50 22.51 -35.00
N PRO A 606 -30.18 23.44 -34.29
CA PRO A 606 -29.87 23.73 -32.90
C PRO A 606 -30.23 22.49 -32.06
N LYS A 607 -29.27 22.00 -31.28
CA LYS A 607 -29.46 20.82 -30.41
C LYS A 607 -30.56 21.10 -29.39
N SER A 608 -31.73 20.47 -29.55
CA SER A 608 -32.68 20.36 -28.45
C SER A 608 -32.09 19.41 -27.41
N HIS A 609 -31.52 19.97 -26.35
CA HIS A 609 -31.17 19.19 -25.18
C HIS A 609 -32.46 18.55 -24.65
N LYS A 610 -32.51 17.20 -24.62
CA LYS A 610 -33.54 16.47 -23.88
C LYS A 610 -33.38 16.84 -22.40
N LYS A 611 -34.14 17.87 -22.04
CA LYS A 611 -34.36 18.36 -20.69
C LYS A 611 -34.85 17.18 -19.84
N GLY A 612 -34.06 16.80 -18.83
CA GLY A 612 -34.47 15.80 -17.84
C GLY A 612 -35.67 16.28 -17.02
N ASP A 613 -36.10 15.48 -16.05
CA ASP A 613 -37.19 15.78 -15.11
C ASP A 613 -37.29 17.31 -14.78
N PRO A 614 -38.41 17.99 -15.11
CA PRO A 614 -38.60 19.41 -14.84
C PRO A 614 -38.37 19.81 -13.38
N ALA A 615 -38.61 18.90 -12.42
CA ALA A 615 -38.36 19.13 -11.00
C ALA A 615 -36.86 19.26 -10.66
N LYS A 616 -35.97 18.74 -11.51
CA LYS A 616 -34.50 18.73 -11.31
C LYS A 616 -33.76 19.71 -12.22
N GLN A 617 -34.47 20.52 -13.00
CA GLN A 617 -33.87 21.56 -13.83
C GLN A 617 -33.62 22.84 -13.05
N PHE A 618 -32.45 23.44 -13.29
CA PHE A 618 -32.08 24.74 -12.74
C PHE A 618 -32.95 25.86 -13.34
N THR A 619 -34.09 26.17 -12.73
CA THR A 619 -34.74 27.47 -12.93
C THR A 619 -33.87 28.53 -12.27
N LYS A 620 -33.25 29.41 -13.07
CA LYS A 620 -32.69 30.67 -12.53
C LYS A 620 -33.85 31.42 -11.86
N GLY A 621 -33.77 31.54 -10.54
CA GLY A 621 -34.76 32.29 -9.77
C GLY A 621 -34.72 33.78 -10.07
N GLY A 622 -35.74 34.51 -9.60
CA GLY A 622 -35.68 35.96 -9.50
C GLY A 622 -34.63 36.37 -8.46
N LYS A 623 -33.98 37.52 -8.66
CA LYS A 623 -33.13 38.11 -7.62
C LYS A 623 -33.99 38.50 -6.41
N LEU A 624 -33.45 38.40 -5.20
CA LEU A 624 -34.10 38.92 -3.99
C LEU A 624 -34.45 40.40 -4.17
N ASP A 625 -35.75 40.68 -4.21
CA ASP A 625 -36.33 42.00 -4.50
C ASP A 625 -36.38 42.91 -3.26
N GLY A 626 -36.98 44.09 -3.42
CA GLY A 626 -37.11 45.06 -2.32
C GLY A 626 -38.06 44.62 -1.21
N GLU A 627 -39.03 43.74 -1.49
CA GLU A 627 -40.00 43.26 -0.53
C GLU A 627 -39.42 42.12 0.30
N GLY A 628 -38.79 41.13 -0.35
CA GLY A 628 -38.04 40.06 0.31
C GLY A 628 -36.94 40.61 1.24
N LYS A 629 -36.23 41.67 0.83
CA LYS A 629 -35.26 42.35 1.72
C LYS A 629 -35.92 43.00 2.93
N LYS A 630 -37.07 43.70 2.75
CA LYS A 630 -37.82 44.30 3.87
C LYS A 630 -38.31 43.24 4.85
N THR A 631 -38.89 42.15 4.34
CA THR A 631 -39.40 41.02 5.13
C THR A 631 -38.28 40.34 5.93
N LEU A 632 -37.14 40.07 5.31
CA LEU A 632 -35.98 39.50 6.00
C LEU A 632 -35.39 40.48 7.03
N LYS A 633 -35.30 41.78 6.73
CA LYS A 633 -34.82 42.81 7.68
C LYS A 633 -35.78 42.99 8.87
N ALA A 634 -37.08 42.88 8.65
CA ALA A 634 -38.08 42.90 9.71
C ALA A 634 -37.95 41.66 10.62
N LEU A 635 -37.82 40.46 10.02
CA LEU A 635 -37.65 39.21 10.76
C LEU A 635 -36.37 39.20 11.60
N ILE A 636 -35.25 39.66 11.06
CA ILE A 636 -33.98 39.79 11.81
C ILE A 636 -34.13 40.76 12.98
N ARG A 637 -34.86 41.87 12.79
CA ARG A 637 -35.14 42.86 13.86
C ARG A 637 -36.15 42.36 14.91
N SER A 638 -37.01 41.40 14.61
CA SER A 638 -37.84 40.73 15.63
C SER A 638 -37.09 39.67 16.42
N LEU A 639 -35.95 39.19 15.92
CA LEU A 639 -35.08 38.20 16.56
C LEU A 639 -33.90 38.86 17.31
N THR A 640 -34.19 39.96 18.02
CA THR A 640 -33.21 40.75 18.79
C THR A 640 -32.61 39.95 19.94
N GLY A 641 -31.28 40.07 20.11
CA GLY A 641 -30.53 39.35 21.15
C GLY A 641 -30.07 37.94 20.72
N HIS A 642 -30.39 37.49 19.49
CA HIS A 642 -29.77 36.30 18.93
C HIS A 642 -28.38 36.65 18.37
N PRO A 643 -27.27 36.00 18.81
CA PRO A 643 -25.91 36.42 18.45
C PRO A 643 -25.63 36.52 16.95
N TRP A 644 -26.27 35.67 16.14
CA TRP A 644 -26.17 35.70 14.68
C TRP A 644 -26.86 36.93 14.07
N CYS A 645 -28.02 37.34 14.59
CA CYS A 645 -28.76 38.52 14.13
C CYS A 645 -28.02 39.81 14.48
N ASP A 646 -27.47 39.89 15.70
CA ASP A 646 -26.66 41.02 16.13
C ASP A 646 -25.38 41.15 15.28
N ALA A 647 -24.75 40.04 14.91
CA ALA A 647 -23.60 40.03 14.01
C ALA A 647 -23.97 40.46 12.58
N TRP A 648 -25.09 39.97 12.04
CA TRP A 648 -25.63 40.44 10.75
C TRP A 648 -25.91 41.93 10.77
N GLN A 649 -26.54 42.45 11.83
CA GLN A 649 -26.86 43.87 11.90
C GLN A 649 -25.59 44.73 12.02
N ARG A 650 -24.56 44.29 12.74
CA ARG A 650 -23.26 44.99 12.77
C ARG A 650 -22.58 45.06 11.40
N ILE A 651 -22.63 43.99 10.61
CA ILE A 651 -22.05 43.93 9.25
C ILE A 651 -22.91 44.72 8.24
N HIS A 652 -24.24 44.73 8.43
CA HIS A 652 -25.18 45.46 7.57
C HIS A 652 -25.14 46.98 7.83
N ASP A 653 -24.91 47.40 9.07
CA ASP A 653 -24.86 48.81 9.47
C ASP A 653 -23.42 49.39 9.47
N ASN A 654 -22.36 48.56 9.54
CA ASN A 654 -20.95 48.94 9.30
C ASN A 654 -20.29 47.91 8.36
N GLU A 655 -19.78 48.33 7.20
CA GLU A 655 -19.26 47.47 6.11
C GLU A 655 -17.94 46.72 6.43
N LEU A 656 -17.93 45.88 7.47
CA LEU A 656 -16.78 45.04 7.83
C LEU A 656 -16.79 43.73 7.00
N PRO A 657 -15.65 43.31 6.41
CA PRO A 657 -15.60 42.17 5.50
C PRO A 657 -15.51 40.83 6.26
N GLN A 658 -16.59 40.45 6.95
CA GLN A 658 -16.71 39.17 7.65
C GLN A 658 -17.88 38.34 7.10
N GLU A 659 -17.62 37.10 6.70
CA GLU A 659 -18.68 36.16 6.32
C GLU A 659 -19.32 35.51 7.56
N LEU A 660 -20.65 35.45 7.59
CA LEU A 660 -21.42 34.76 8.60
C LEU A 660 -21.61 33.28 8.26
N ASN A 661 -21.64 32.43 9.28
CA ASN A 661 -21.90 31.00 9.11
C ASN A 661 -23.42 30.71 9.05
N PRO A 662 -23.97 30.19 7.95
CA PRO A 662 -25.40 29.88 7.83
C PRO A 662 -25.93 28.82 8.79
N SER A 663 -25.06 27.93 9.31
CA SER A 663 -25.51 26.84 10.19
C SER A 663 -25.88 27.30 11.61
N GLN A 664 -25.50 28.54 11.96
CA GLN A 664 -25.77 29.21 13.25
C GLN A 664 -26.92 30.23 13.16
N MET A 665 -27.58 30.32 12.00
CA MET A 665 -28.73 31.19 11.77
C MET A 665 -29.96 30.68 12.56
N PRO A 666 -30.85 31.56 13.07
CA PRO A 666 -32.11 31.16 13.69
C PRO A 666 -32.96 30.27 12.77
N ASP A 667 -33.67 29.32 13.36
CA ASP A 667 -34.48 28.35 12.62
C ASP A 667 -35.67 29.05 11.90
N GLU A 668 -36.23 30.13 12.46
CA GLU A 668 -37.26 30.98 11.84
C GLU A 668 -36.75 31.67 10.57
N LEU A 669 -35.50 32.13 10.59
CA LEU A 669 -34.88 32.82 9.44
C LEU A 669 -34.48 31.82 8.35
N LEU A 670 -33.99 30.63 8.73
CA LEU A 670 -33.75 29.52 7.80
C LEU A 670 -35.05 29.03 7.13
N MET A 671 -36.14 28.95 7.89
CA MET A 671 -37.47 28.60 7.38
C MET A 671 -37.98 29.66 6.40
N LYS A 672 -37.81 30.96 6.69
CA LYS A 672 -38.22 32.03 5.76
C LYS A 672 -37.39 32.06 4.47
N LEU A 673 -36.09 31.72 4.55
CA LEU A 673 -35.24 31.57 3.37
C LEU A 673 -35.59 30.31 2.54
N ALA A 674 -36.06 29.24 3.18
CA ALA A 674 -36.62 28.07 2.47
C ALA A 674 -37.92 28.42 1.73
N GLU A 675 -38.79 29.24 2.33
CA GLU A 675 -40.02 29.75 1.70
C GLU A 675 -39.71 30.59 0.44
N LEU A 676 -38.78 31.55 0.56
CA LEU A 676 -38.31 32.35 -0.58
C LEU A 676 -37.67 31.49 -1.68
N ARG A 677 -36.95 30.42 -1.31
CA ARG A 677 -36.42 29.45 -2.29
C ARG A 677 -37.53 28.69 -3.01
N ARG A 678 -38.61 28.27 -2.32
CA ARG A 678 -39.80 27.67 -2.96
C ARG A 678 -40.52 28.66 -3.88
N GLN A 679 -40.52 29.95 -3.55
CA GLN A 679 -41.01 31.05 -4.40
C GLN A 679 -40.06 31.38 -5.58
N LYS A 680 -39.01 30.56 -5.81
CA LYS A 680 -38.02 30.70 -6.89
C LYS A 680 -37.18 31.99 -6.76
N VAL A 681 -36.80 32.39 -5.56
CA VAL A 681 -35.73 33.40 -5.35
C VAL A 681 -34.36 32.74 -5.47
N ASP A 682 -33.41 33.40 -6.14
CA ASP A 682 -32.05 32.85 -6.32
C ASP A 682 -31.20 32.87 -5.04
N VAL A 683 -30.48 31.77 -4.79
CA VAL A 683 -29.68 31.60 -3.56
C VAL A 683 -28.47 32.56 -3.49
N PRO A 684 -27.74 32.88 -4.58
CA PRO A 684 -26.63 33.85 -4.50
C PRO A 684 -27.06 35.25 -4.03
N SER A 685 -28.21 35.76 -4.48
CA SER A 685 -28.72 37.08 -4.04
C SER A 685 -29.19 37.07 -2.59
N MET A 686 -29.81 35.99 -2.12
CA MET A 686 -30.08 35.78 -0.69
C MET A 686 -28.78 35.70 0.13
N SER A 687 -27.79 34.96 -0.36
CA SER A 687 -26.49 34.78 0.32
C SER A 687 -25.71 36.10 0.44
N LYS A 688 -25.72 36.91 -0.62
CA LYS A 688 -25.11 38.24 -0.63
C LYS A 688 -25.81 39.20 0.34
N TYR A 689 -27.14 39.14 0.46
CA TYR A 689 -27.90 39.93 1.44
C TYR A 689 -27.72 39.43 2.89
N MET A 690 -27.45 38.15 3.08
CA MET A 690 -27.18 37.54 4.38
C MET A 690 -25.72 37.59 4.81
N HIS A 691 -24.81 38.15 4.00
CA HIS A 691 -23.36 38.14 4.23
C HIS A 691 -22.78 36.73 4.46
N THR A 692 -23.28 35.72 3.72
CA THR A 692 -22.96 34.28 3.92
C THR A 692 -22.09 33.68 2.80
N GLY A 693 -21.37 34.56 2.09
CA GLY A 693 -20.43 34.25 1.00
C GLY A 693 -21.02 34.40 -0.41
N GLU A 694 -20.17 34.68 -1.39
CA GLU A 694 -20.59 35.12 -2.73
C GLU A 694 -21.37 34.07 -3.54
N LYS A 695 -21.03 32.78 -3.39
CA LYS A 695 -21.58 31.69 -4.22
C LYS A 695 -22.84 31.04 -3.62
N GLY A 696 -23.15 31.32 -2.36
CA GLY A 696 -24.32 30.75 -1.67
C GLY A 696 -24.29 29.24 -1.41
N ASP A 697 -23.15 28.56 -1.59
CA ASP A 697 -23.03 27.11 -1.37
C ASP A 697 -23.31 26.71 0.09
N ASN A 698 -22.82 27.50 1.04
CA ASN A 698 -23.03 27.25 2.47
C ASN A 698 -24.48 27.54 2.88
N LEU A 699 -25.08 28.62 2.34
CA LEU A 699 -26.48 28.94 2.59
C LEU A 699 -27.41 27.87 1.99
N ARG A 700 -27.15 27.40 0.76
CA ARG A 700 -27.90 26.29 0.13
C ARG A 700 -27.90 25.03 1.00
N LYS A 701 -26.74 24.67 1.56
CA LYS A 701 -26.60 23.50 2.46
C LYS A 701 -27.41 23.68 3.74
N ALA A 702 -27.40 24.87 4.34
CA ALA A 702 -28.19 25.14 5.55
C ALA A 702 -29.71 25.13 5.29
N ILE A 703 -30.16 25.75 4.19
CA ILE A 703 -31.57 25.72 3.77
C ILE A 703 -32.03 24.28 3.55
N THR A 704 -31.31 23.46 2.78
CA THR A 704 -31.73 22.07 2.53
C THR A 704 -31.61 21.16 3.75
N ARG A 705 -30.63 21.36 4.64
CA ARG A 705 -30.44 20.48 5.81
C ARG A 705 -31.36 20.83 7.00
N LYS A 706 -31.81 22.08 7.12
CA LYS A 706 -32.65 22.56 8.24
C LYS A 706 -33.93 23.27 7.78
N GLY A 707 -33.80 24.30 6.95
CA GLY A 707 -34.92 25.19 6.59
C GLY A 707 -36.06 24.49 5.84
N GLU A 708 -35.73 23.62 4.88
CA GLU A 708 -36.71 22.83 4.11
C GLU A 708 -37.51 21.87 5.02
N PRO A 709 -36.87 21.01 5.86
CA PRO A 709 -37.59 20.19 6.85
C PRO A 709 -38.45 20.98 7.86
N LEU A 710 -37.97 22.14 8.33
CA LEU A 710 -38.72 22.99 9.27
C LEU A 710 -39.99 23.55 8.63
N LEU A 711 -39.89 24.04 7.40
CA LEU A 711 -41.01 24.55 6.63
C LEU A 711 -42.04 23.45 6.31
N GLU A 712 -41.58 22.24 6.00
CA GLU A 712 -42.46 21.08 5.76
C GLU A 712 -43.23 20.67 7.02
N LYS A 713 -42.56 20.65 8.18
CA LYS A 713 -43.20 20.38 9.47
C LYS A 713 -44.24 21.45 9.84
N GLN A 714 -43.96 22.73 9.58
CA GLN A 714 -44.90 23.83 9.83
C GLN A 714 -46.14 23.72 8.92
N LEU A 715 -45.96 23.44 7.64
CA LEU A 715 -47.06 23.29 6.68
C LEU A 715 -47.92 22.05 6.97
N ALA A 716 -47.32 20.94 7.41
CA ALA A 716 -48.06 19.75 7.84
C ALA A 716 -48.92 20.04 9.09
N ALA A 717 -48.37 20.74 10.09
CA ALA A 717 -49.13 21.15 11.27
C ALA A 717 -50.28 22.11 10.94
N ALA A 718 -50.06 23.08 10.03
CA ALA A 718 -51.08 24.01 9.57
C ALA A 718 -52.19 23.32 8.74
N ALA A 719 -51.91 22.19 8.09
CA ALA A 719 -52.90 21.39 7.38
C ALA A 719 -53.83 20.62 8.34
N GLN A 720 -53.30 20.09 9.45
CA GLN A 720 -54.09 19.34 10.44
C GLN A 720 -55.09 20.22 11.21
N VAL A 721 -54.79 21.50 11.44
CA VAL A 721 -55.70 22.46 12.11
C VAL A 721 -56.91 22.86 11.24
N LYS A 722 -56.93 22.49 9.96
CA LYS A 722 -58.00 22.86 9.00
C LYS A 722 -59.09 21.81 8.80
N THR A 723 -59.07 20.72 9.58
CA THR A 723 -59.99 19.59 9.45
C THR A 723 -60.58 19.16 10.78
N GLU A 724 -61.31 20.05 11.44
CA GLU A 724 -62.42 19.66 12.33
C GLU A 724 -63.66 20.49 11.96
N PRO A 725 -64.81 19.86 11.67
CA PRO A 725 -66.10 20.54 11.58
C PRO A 725 -66.67 20.79 12.99
N GLU A 726 -67.39 21.90 13.16
CA GLU A 726 -68.13 22.19 14.39
C GLU A 726 -69.25 21.16 14.60
N ASP A 727 -69.32 20.55 15.79
CA ASP A 727 -70.55 19.93 16.31
C ASP A 727 -70.67 20.10 17.84
N VAL A 728 -71.70 20.84 18.23
CA VAL A 728 -72.46 20.79 19.49
C VAL A 728 -71.73 20.94 20.85
N GLU A 729 -71.66 22.20 21.30
CA GLU A 729 -72.20 22.70 22.57
C GLU A 729 -72.52 21.70 23.72
N MET A 730 -71.82 21.79 24.87
CA MET A 730 -72.41 22.19 26.17
C MET A 730 -71.49 21.95 27.39
N GLY A 731 -71.25 23.02 28.14
CA GLY A 731 -71.43 23.06 29.60
C GLY A 731 -70.51 22.26 30.54
N GLY A 732 -69.72 22.99 31.34
CA GLY A 732 -69.88 22.86 32.80
C GLY A 732 -68.68 22.41 33.64
N THR A 733 -68.07 23.40 34.32
CA THR A 733 -67.60 23.32 35.74
C THR A 733 -66.59 22.26 36.17
N ALA A 734 -65.33 22.71 36.26
CA ALA A 734 -64.47 22.71 37.46
C ALA A 734 -64.56 21.55 38.49
N SER A 735 -63.44 20.83 38.69
CA SER A 735 -62.56 21.00 39.89
C SER A 735 -61.41 19.98 39.93
N TYR A 736 -60.26 20.39 40.48
CA TYR A 736 -59.22 19.51 41.07
C TYR A 736 -59.83 18.74 42.29
N PRO A 737 -59.29 17.60 42.79
CA PRO A 737 -57.84 17.37 42.96
C PRO A 737 -57.29 15.91 42.98
N THR A 738 -55.95 15.82 43.09
CA THR A 738 -55.13 14.82 43.82
C THR A 738 -55.45 13.31 43.84
N ALA A 739 -54.50 12.56 43.26
CA ALA A 739 -53.60 11.62 43.93
C ALA A 739 -53.92 10.10 44.08
N SER A 740 -52.80 9.37 44.09
CA SER A 740 -52.52 8.07 44.74
C SER A 740 -52.87 6.75 44.02
N THR A 741 -51.80 6.00 43.72
CA THR A 741 -51.71 4.51 43.72
C THR A 741 -52.58 3.73 42.71
N SER A 742 -52.24 2.52 42.24
CA SER A 742 -51.17 1.56 42.61
C SER A 742 -50.84 0.61 41.45
N TYR A 743 -49.74 -0.15 41.60
CA TYR A 743 -49.43 -1.43 40.95
C TYR A 743 -50.62 -2.24 40.38
N ALA A 744 -50.43 -2.79 39.18
CA ALA A 744 -50.65 -4.21 38.89
C ALA A 744 -49.90 -4.63 37.61
N GLU A 745 -49.33 -5.83 37.63
CA GLU A 745 -48.73 -6.48 36.46
C GLU A 745 -49.81 -7.16 35.60
N SER A 746 -49.59 -7.31 34.29
CA SER A 746 -49.46 -8.63 33.62
C SER A 746 -49.49 -8.56 32.09
N SER A 747 -48.88 -9.58 31.50
CA SER A 747 -48.86 -9.98 30.08
C SER A 747 -50.26 -10.03 29.41
N THR A 748 -50.43 -10.06 28.08
CA THR A 748 -49.72 -10.87 27.07
C THR A 748 -50.10 -10.43 25.63
N SER A 749 -49.22 -10.64 24.63
CA SER A 749 -49.46 -10.97 23.19
C SER A 749 -50.75 -10.50 22.44
N TYR A 750 -50.75 -10.11 21.16
CA TYR A 750 -50.06 -10.68 19.98
C TYR A 750 -50.17 -9.71 18.77
N ALA A 751 -49.38 -9.98 17.72
CA ALA A 751 -49.61 -9.67 16.29
C ALA A 751 -49.25 -8.27 15.72
N GLU A 752 -48.48 -8.38 14.63
CA GLU A 752 -47.99 -7.38 13.65
C GLU A 752 -49.11 -6.96 12.65
N PRO A 753 -48.95 -5.93 11.78
CA PRO A 753 -48.06 -6.07 10.60
C PRO A 753 -47.37 -4.82 9.98
N SER A 754 -46.16 -5.05 9.47
CA SER A 754 -45.55 -4.57 8.20
C SER A 754 -45.55 -3.08 7.74
N GLY A 755 -44.34 -2.60 7.38
CA GLY A 755 -44.06 -1.68 6.26
C GLY A 755 -43.71 -0.21 6.61
N SER A 756 -42.85 0.51 5.88
CA SER A 756 -41.92 0.14 4.78
C SER A 756 -40.92 1.29 4.46
N TYR A 757 -39.80 0.97 3.78
CA TYR A 757 -38.85 1.86 3.08
C TYR A 757 -38.12 3.03 3.78
N ALA A 758 -36.78 2.93 3.81
CA ALA A 758 -35.87 4.09 3.73
C ALA A 758 -34.56 3.70 3.01
N GLU A 759 -34.18 4.41 1.94
CA GLU A 759 -32.92 4.19 1.21
C GLU A 759 -31.74 4.97 1.82
N PRO A 760 -30.48 4.49 1.66
CA PRO A 760 -29.30 5.13 2.23
C PRO A 760 -28.74 6.25 1.32
N SER A 761 -28.30 7.36 1.92
CA SER A 761 -27.48 8.37 1.24
C SER A 761 -26.13 8.56 1.95
N GLY A 762 -25.05 8.45 1.17
CA GLY A 762 -23.70 8.26 1.70
C GLY A 762 -23.11 9.48 2.41
N SER A 763 -22.51 9.23 3.59
CA SER A 763 -21.85 10.26 4.40
C SER A 763 -20.33 10.28 4.17
N TYR A 764 -19.84 11.31 3.51
CA TYR A 764 -18.40 11.60 3.43
C TYR A 764 -17.89 12.13 4.77
N ALA A 765 -16.97 11.41 5.42
CA ALA A 765 -16.29 11.89 6.62
C ALA A 765 -15.18 12.90 6.26
N ALA A 766 -15.34 14.15 6.71
CA ALA A 766 -14.30 15.17 6.64
C ALA A 766 -13.22 14.93 7.72
N PRO A 767 -11.95 15.32 7.49
CA PRO A 767 -10.88 15.13 8.47
C PRO A 767 -11.08 16.04 9.69
N SER A 768 -11.01 15.45 10.88
CA SER A 768 -11.00 16.16 12.15
C SER A 768 -9.68 16.91 12.35
N GLY A 769 -9.74 18.24 12.39
CA GLY A 769 -8.64 19.05 12.91
C GLY A 769 -8.45 18.80 14.40
N SER A 770 -7.20 18.66 14.83
CA SER A 770 -6.81 18.70 16.24
C SER A 770 -5.72 19.74 16.38
N SER A 771 -6.03 20.80 17.13
CA SER A 771 -5.14 21.94 17.33
C SER A 771 -3.90 21.52 18.13
N ALA A 772 -2.71 21.87 17.63
CA ALA A 772 -1.50 21.78 18.42
C ALA A 772 -1.51 22.87 19.52
N PRO A 773 -1.03 22.58 20.75
CA PRO A 773 -0.71 23.63 21.71
C PRO A 773 0.50 24.43 21.20
N GLY A 774 0.39 25.74 21.19
CA GLY A 774 1.43 26.62 20.65
C GLY A 774 2.65 26.73 21.56
N TYR A 775 3.84 26.57 20.98
CA TYR A 775 5.09 27.03 21.58
C TYR A 775 5.32 28.51 21.24
N PRO A 776 5.89 29.32 22.15
CA PRO A 776 6.04 30.75 21.94
C PRO A 776 7.22 31.05 21.00
N GLN A 777 6.95 31.65 19.84
CA GLN A 777 8.00 32.26 19.02
C GLN A 777 8.41 33.61 19.63
N GLY A 778 9.72 33.75 19.90
CA GLY A 778 10.32 35.00 20.37
C GLY A 778 10.28 36.09 19.29
N ARG A 779 10.05 37.34 19.72
CA ARG A 779 10.02 38.51 18.84
C ARG A 779 11.42 38.95 18.42
N THR A 780 11.61 39.15 17.11
CA THR A 780 12.43 40.23 16.52
C THR A 780 11.66 40.71 15.29
N ALA A 781 10.96 41.84 15.35
CA ALA A 781 11.50 43.20 15.17
C ALA A 781 11.76 43.55 13.69
N ASP A 782 10.64 43.85 13.01
CA ASP A 782 10.40 45.12 12.32
C ASP A 782 11.46 45.65 11.33
N TYR A 783 11.11 45.61 10.02
CA TYR A 783 11.33 46.73 9.08
C TYR A 783 10.35 46.59 7.91
N GLY A 784 9.46 47.57 7.73
CA GLY A 784 8.53 47.66 6.60
C GLY A 784 8.98 48.66 5.53
N TYR A 785 8.44 48.49 4.31
CA TYR A 785 8.39 49.35 3.10
C TYR A 785 8.43 48.38 1.90
N GLY A 786 7.69 48.53 0.80
CA GLY A 786 6.62 49.47 0.44
C GLY A 786 6.08 49.07 -0.95
N SER A 787 4.83 49.40 -1.26
CA SER A 787 4.22 49.03 -2.56
C SER A 787 4.74 49.92 -3.71
N GLY A 788 5.02 49.33 -4.87
CA GLY A 788 5.39 50.04 -6.10
C GLY A 788 5.56 49.06 -7.25
N GLY A 789 4.87 49.29 -8.39
CA GLY A 789 4.79 48.32 -9.48
C GLY A 789 5.58 48.68 -10.73
N GLY A 790 5.74 47.68 -11.60
CA GLY A 790 5.85 47.82 -13.06
C GLY A 790 7.08 48.53 -13.65
N ALA A 791 8.07 47.75 -14.08
CA ALA A 791 8.64 47.88 -15.42
C ALA A 791 9.44 46.64 -15.83
N ASP A 792 9.07 46.13 -16.98
CA ASP A 792 9.86 45.40 -17.98
C ASP A 792 11.38 45.70 -17.98
N TYR A 793 12.21 44.65 -17.90
CA TYR A 793 13.47 44.52 -18.65
C TYR A 793 13.89 43.04 -18.67
N GLY A 794 13.95 42.44 -19.86
CA GLY A 794 14.29 41.03 -20.03
C GLY A 794 15.80 40.75 -20.00
N TYR A 795 16.15 39.56 -19.52
CA TYR A 795 17.32 38.82 -19.99
C TYR A 795 16.85 37.41 -20.38
N GLY A 796 16.90 37.11 -21.68
CA GLY A 796 16.61 35.78 -22.17
C GLY A 796 17.80 34.85 -21.97
N TYR A 797 17.52 33.59 -21.64
CA TYR A 797 18.39 32.47 -21.95
C TYR A 797 17.55 31.43 -22.70
N ASP A 798 18.08 30.97 -23.83
CA ASP A 798 17.36 30.15 -24.79
C ASP A 798 16.83 28.83 -24.21
N ALA A 799 15.57 28.54 -24.53
CA ALA A 799 15.03 27.19 -24.44
C ALA A 799 15.58 26.35 -25.59
N GLY A 800 16.81 25.85 -25.43
CA GLY A 800 17.38 24.86 -26.35
C GLY A 800 16.68 23.51 -26.21
N GLU A 801 15.94 23.11 -27.24
CA GLU A 801 15.44 21.74 -27.40
C GLU A 801 16.61 20.75 -27.60
N GLY A 802 17.20 20.30 -26.49
CA GLY A 802 18.31 19.36 -26.46
C GLY A 802 17.82 17.92 -26.41
N SER A 803 17.88 17.22 -27.55
CA SER A 803 17.78 15.76 -27.61
C SER A 803 18.89 15.12 -26.75
N SER A 804 18.53 14.57 -25.58
CA SER A 804 19.47 13.82 -24.74
C SER A 804 19.56 12.38 -25.22
N SER A 805 20.42 12.17 -26.20
CA SER A 805 20.89 10.85 -26.62
C SER A 805 21.48 10.05 -25.46
N SER A 806 21.46 8.72 -25.61
CA SER A 806 22.13 7.78 -24.71
C SER A 806 23.60 8.16 -24.50
N ALA A 807 23.91 8.69 -23.31
CA ALA A 807 25.28 8.86 -22.85
C ALA A 807 25.73 7.56 -22.21
N TYR A 808 26.55 6.80 -22.94
CA TYR A 808 27.38 5.74 -22.37
C TYR A 808 28.18 6.30 -21.17
N PRO A 809 28.57 5.47 -20.18
CA PRO A 809 29.58 5.90 -19.22
C PRO A 809 30.80 6.43 -20.00
N PRO A 810 31.40 7.55 -19.59
CA PRO A 810 32.56 8.10 -20.30
C PRO A 810 33.62 7.01 -20.41
N ALA A 811 34.17 6.82 -21.62
CA ALA A 811 35.26 5.88 -21.84
C ALA A 811 36.37 6.12 -20.80
N PRO A 812 36.98 5.07 -20.23
CA PRO A 812 38.01 5.26 -19.20
C PRO A 812 39.12 6.12 -19.79
N ALA A 813 39.32 7.31 -19.22
CA ALA A 813 40.24 8.27 -19.82
C ALA A 813 41.68 7.79 -19.66
N GLU A 814 42.42 7.79 -20.77
CA GLU A 814 43.86 7.53 -20.81
C GLU A 814 44.61 8.47 -19.85
N VAL A 815 45.63 7.93 -19.18
CA VAL A 815 46.44 8.67 -18.21
C VAL A 815 47.90 8.55 -18.66
N PRO A 816 48.60 9.65 -18.98
CA PRO A 816 49.99 9.59 -19.44
C PRO A 816 50.90 8.83 -18.46
N GLY A 817 51.72 7.91 -18.98
CA GLY A 817 52.56 7.00 -18.18
C GLY A 817 51.83 5.76 -17.65
N PHE A 818 50.58 5.53 -18.05
CA PHE A 818 49.82 4.34 -17.68
C PHE A 818 49.03 3.75 -18.86
N THR A 819 49.25 2.47 -19.14
CA THR A 819 48.45 1.72 -20.10
C THR A 819 47.11 1.30 -19.48
N LEU A 820 46.00 1.58 -20.16
CA LEU A 820 44.65 1.19 -19.74
C LEU A 820 44.36 -0.27 -20.11
N HIS A 821 43.89 -1.04 -19.14
CA HIS A 821 43.38 -2.40 -19.30
C HIS A 821 41.95 -2.52 -18.75
N ILE A 822 41.17 -3.44 -19.30
CA ILE A 822 39.85 -3.79 -18.80
C ILE A 822 39.90 -5.24 -18.32
N ASP A 823 39.52 -5.47 -17.06
CA ASP A 823 39.42 -6.82 -16.51
C ASP A 823 38.25 -7.58 -17.16
N PRO A 824 38.46 -8.74 -17.80
CA PRO A 824 37.42 -9.42 -18.56
C PRO A 824 36.34 -10.11 -17.70
N GLY A 825 36.59 -10.31 -16.39
CA GLY A 825 35.64 -10.93 -15.46
C GLY A 825 34.72 -9.92 -14.77
N THR A 826 35.22 -8.70 -14.53
CA THR A 826 34.51 -7.63 -13.81
C THR A 826 34.14 -6.43 -14.69
N ASN A 827 34.68 -6.37 -15.91
CA ASN A 827 34.60 -5.25 -16.85
C ASN A 827 35.07 -3.90 -16.27
N GLN A 828 35.91 -3.94 -15.22
CA GLN A 828 36.43 -2.73 -14.58
C GLN A 828 37.74 -2.27 -15.24
N PRO A 829 37.91 -0.95 -15.48
CA PRO A 829 39.17 -0.40 -15.98
C PRO A 829 40.21 -0.33 -14.85
N TYR A 830 41.38 -0.89 -15.11
CA TYR A 830 42.59 -0.70 -14.30
C TYR A 830 43.74 -0.24 -15.20
N TYR A 831 44.76 0.31 -14.58
CA TYR A 831 45.85 0.98 -15.26
C TYR A 831 47.17 0.32 -14.84
N ILE A 832 48.05 0.04 -15.80
CA ILE A 832 49.40 -0.45 -15.54
C ILE A 832 50.36 0.71 -15.76
N ASP A 833 51.09 1.07 -14.72
CA ASP A 833 52.18 2.05 -14.75
C ASP A 833 53.31 1.55 -15.66
N GLU A 834 53.64 2.35 -16.68
CA GLU A 834 54.54 1.96 -17.76
C GLU A 834 56.00 1.83 -17.30
N ASP A 835 56.40 2.56 -16.26
CA ASP A 835 57.74 2.51 -15.68
C ASP A 835 57.87 1.44 -14.59
N THR A 836 56.83 1.24 -13.76
CA THR A 836 56.92 0.36 -12.58
C THR A 836 56.19 -0.99 -12.71
N GLY A 837 55.37 -1.18 -13.74
CA GLY A 837 54.50 -2.35 -13.90
C GLY A 837 53.41 -2.48 -12.83
N GLY A 838 53.29 -1.50 -11.93
CA GLY A 838 52.29 -1.51 -10.87
C GLY A 838 50.87 -1.38 -11.42
N ARG A 839 49.92 -2.13 -10.85
CA ARG A 839 48.50 -2.01 -11.17
C ARG A 839 47.83 -0.94 -10.30
N TYR A 840 47.01 -0.08 -10.90
CA TYR A 840 46.31 1.01 -10.25
C TYR A 840 44.84 1.07 -10.68
N ILE A 841 43.98 1.61 -9.83
CA ILE A 841 42.61 2.04 -10.19
C ILE A 841 42.48 3.55 -10.02
N ARG A 842 41.62 4.17 -10.84
CA ARG A 842 41.39 5.62 -10.77
C ARG A 842 40.18 5.94 -9.89
N VAL A 843 40.43 6.43 -8.68
CA VAL A 843 39.39 6.72 -7.67
C VAL A 843 39.34 8.23 -7.42
N HIS A 844 38.18 8.85 -7.63
CA HIS A 844 37.98 10.31 -7.55
C HIS A 844 39.07 11.13 -8.28
N GLY A 845 39.47 10.66 -9.46
CA GLY A 845 40.48 11.30 -10.30
C GLY A 845 41.94 10.99 -9.95
N ARG A 846 42.24 10.34 -8.82
CA ARG A 846 43.59 9.94 -8.38
C ARG A 846 43.90 8.48 -8.71
N MET A 847 45.19 8.17 -8.93
CA MET A 847 45.68 6.81 -9.16
C MET A 847 45.99 6.13 -7.82
N THR A 848 45.30 5.03 -7.53
CA THR A 848 45.46 4.25 -6.29
C THR A 848 46.02 2.87 -6.63
N ARG A 849 47.22 2.54 -6.12
CA ARG A 849 47.89 1.26 -6.41
C ARG A 849 47.14 0.09 -5.76
N ILE A 850 46.82 -0.92 -6.56
CA ILE A 850 46.31 -2.20 -6.08
C ILE A 850 47.50 -2.99 -5.53
N ARG A 851 47.39 -3.48 -4.29
CA ARG A 851 48.28 -4.53 -3.77
C ARG A 851 47.51 -5.84 -3.79
N PHE A 852 47.96 -6.78 -4.60
CA PHE A 852 47.57 -8.17 -4.47
C PHE A 852 48.37 -8.76 -3.32
N SER A 853 47.71 -9.50 -2.43
CA SER A 853 48.36 -10.28 -1.38
C SER A 853 48.76 -11.62 -1.97
N ASP A 854 49.87 -11.63 -2.71
CA ASP A 854 50.49 -12.85 -3.19
C ASP A 854 51.24 -13.48 -2.01
N ASP A 855 50.77 -14.65 -1.55
CA ASP A 855 51.53 -15.66 -0.79
C ASP A 855 50.60 -16.86 -0.47
N VAL A 856 50.33 -17.69 -1.49
CA VAL A 856 50.08 -19.13 -1.32
C VAL A 856 50.85 -19.83 -2.44
N GLU A 857 52.06 -20.28 -2.13
CA GLU A 857 52.82 -21.16 -3.01
C GLU A 857 52.03 -22.47 -3.18
N MET A 858 51.74 -22.85 -4.43
CA MET A 858 51.29 -24.20 -4.75
C MET A 858 52.53 -25.09 -4.87
N GLU A 859 52.74 -25.99 -3.90
CA GLU A 859 53.61 -27.15 -4.11
C GLU A 859 52.88 -28.19 -4.98
N ASP A 860 53.59 -28.76 -5.96
CA ASP A 860 53.09 -29.82 -6.85
C ASP A 860 52.89 -31.16 -6.13
N ALA A 861 51.66 -31.69 -6.12
CA ALA A 861 51.35 -33.12 -5.95
C ALA A 861 49.92 -33.48 -6.42
#